data_AF-A0AAF0E1B0-F1
#
_entry.id   AF-A0AAF0E1B0-F1
#
_cell.length_a   1.000
_cell.length_b   1.000
_cell.length_c   1.000
_cell.angle_alpha   90.00
_cell.angle_beta   90.00
_cell.angle_gamma   90.00
#
_symmetry.space_group_name_H-M   'P 1'
#
loop_
_entity.id
_entity.type
_entity.pdbx_description
1 polymer ?
#
loop_
_entity_poly.entity_id
_entity_poly.type
_entity_poly.pdbx_seq_one_letter_code
_entity_poly.pdbx_strand_id
1 'polypeptide(L)'
;MPSPHAPAHDVWVEHEVYIHATAYTKDNIQGTLSMRSTQNPATAASLALGFRVANPDDPRKKSFEYPLSHLRSLRLAPPSPVRTYGSATVRTNDETPPVTLFFHQDTQDTDPKNWGGRRLLDALQPYAEVVASRQDPGLYLVNPDKELRALHLAPVFDDDALEHGRGRSSTPETFSQWAHLTRISVLAQFSHVTRSARQSRDALWSNPLVRRALPQKPSATQSNAQAGPYMVSSQKGAGAQEEFDAARVYLAKWAQFVAREGERNQIAEDVDVESLLGTTPIPSAGEAGAMRSAPALTSEAWMSLLDSGENATTLAQHIFHRGITAEARRDVWPFLFGVVPATADAARREAQWRARIDEYNRCAAKWRDPHAALSEDVESSKHRIWIDCLRTDPKHPFFAETEGADAAFASMQASGWERLPHQGSGADRVNHHLYALSDVLLTFCLYADQDEELAGLHGYVQGMSDLCVVCYVACEGDLPRTFWCLVGVMRRLGANFVHDQTGMRSELLTLQRLLAELCPSLYTYLQAVDGLNLFFCFRWILVCFRREFELSDVQRLWDAIWAASWSAPSDAVDSPQWPLCHNFELFVALAILESHADVIVRHLRTFDEVLQYIHSLAYQMDVHAILRRAEALVYRLRGRTQHPHTELEESLSALVLR
;
A
#
# COMPACT_ATOMS: atom_id res chain seq x y z
N MET A 1 72.76 -14.64 11.94
CA MET A 1 72.85 -13.61 10.87
C MET A 1 72.17 -14.21 9.65
N PRO A 2 71.08 -13.63 9.11
CA PRO A 2 70.58 -12.26 9.26
C PRO A 2 69.53 -12.09 10.38
N SER A 3 69.25 -10.83 10.73
CA SER A 3 68.45 -10.33 11.87
C SER A 3 66.92 -10.58 11.70
N PRO A 4 66.17 -10.82 12.79
CA PRO A 4 64.72 -11.03 12.76
C PRO A 4 63.97 -9.69 12.72
N HIS A 5 62.88 -9.64 11.94
CA HIS A 5 61.91 -8.53 11.83
C HIS A 5 62.49 -7.15 11.44
N ALA A 6 62.30 -6.76 10.18
CA ALA A 6 62.33 -5.34 9.82
C ALA A 6 61.27 -4.58 10.66
N PRO A 7 61.57 -3.39 11.21
CA PRO A 7 60.59 -2.61 11.93
C PRO A 7 59.43 -2.25 10.99
N ALA A 8 58.21 -2.51 11.45
CA ALA A 8 57.02 -2.14 10.69
C ALA A 8 57.03 -0.62 10.46
N HIS A 9 56.88 -0.18 9.21
CA HIS A 9 56.84 1.22 8.84
C HIS A 9 55.41 1.63 8.48
N ASP A 10 55.04 2.87 8.80
CA ASP A 10 53.74 3.43 8.43
C ASP A 10 53.74 3.79 6.94
N VAL A 11 52.79 3.20 6.20
CA VAL A 11 52.53 3.46 4.78
C VAL A 11 51.52 4.60 4.61
N TRP A 12 50.60 4.73 5.55
CA TRP A 12 49.61 5.80 5.62
C TRP A 12 49.25 6.07 7.07
N VAL A 13 49.01 7.34 7.42
CA VAL A 13 48.70 7.78 8.79
C VAL A 13 47.64 8.88 8.73
N GLU A 14 46.62 8.76 9.57
CA GLU A 14 45.62 9.80 9.82
C GLU A 14 45.57 10.07 11.32
N HIS A 15 45.73 11.35 11.66
CA HIS A 15 45.67 11.83 13.04
C HIS A 15 44.23 12.18 13.43
N GLU A 16 43.97 12.29 14.73
CA GLU A 16 42.67 12.73 15.27
C GLU A 16 41.47 11.87 14.85
N VAL A 17 41.63 10.55 14.96
CA VAL A 17 40.55 9.57 14.79
C VAL A 17 40.04 9.13 16.16
N TYR A 18 38.72 8.88 16.27
CA TYR A 18 38.06 8.62 17.57
C TYR A 18 37.28 7.29 17.60
N ILE A 19 37.22 6.61 18.76
CA ILE A 19 36.51 5.31 18.98
C ILE A 19 35.66 5.29 20.27
N HIS A 20 34.34 4.99 20.17
CA HIS A 20 33.29 4.78 21.24
C HIS A 20 33.08 5.91 22.30
N ALA A 21 31.91 6.15 22.93
CA ALA A 21 30.52 5.64 22.82
C ALA A 21 29.50 6.81 22.88
N THR A 22 28.65 6.93 21.85
CA THR A 22 27.73 8.05 21.52
C THR A 22 28.41 9.39 21.18
N ALA A 23 27.95 10.05 20.11
CA ALA A 23 28.56 11.26 19.55
C ALA A 23 28.43 12.53 20.44
N TYR A 24 27.94 12.39 21.67
CA TYR A 24 27.46 13.49 22.51
C TYR A 24 28.14 13.61 23.88
N THR A 25 29.21 12.87 24.18
CA THR A 25 29.88 12.93 25.50
C THR A 25 31.40 13.08 25.42
N LYS A 26 31.99 13.69 26.47
CA LYS A 26 33.43 13.99 26.66
C LYS A 26 34.34 12.75 26.79
N ASP A 27 33.89 11.59 26.32
CA ASP A 27 34.51 10.27 26.55
C ASP A 27 35.09 9.61 25.30
N ASN A 28 35.18 10.34 24.18
CA ASN A 28 35.77 9.82 22.94
C ASN A 28 37.28 9.53 23.13
N ILE A 29 37.69 8.31 22.77
CA ILE A 29 39.11 7.94 22.80
C ILE A 29 39.77 8.47 21.52
N GLN A 30 40.60 9.50 21.64
CA GLN A 30 41.37 10.06 20.54
C GLN A 30 42.63 9.22 20.27
N GLY A 31 42.92 8.99 18.99
CA GLY A 31 44.10 8.27 18.57
C GLY A 31 44.48 8.55 17.12
N THR A 32 45.45 7.77 16.66
CA THR A 32 46.01 7.81 15.31
C THR A 32 45.67 6.49 14.63
N LEU A 33 45.09 6.58 13.43
CA LEU A 33 44.87 5.44 12.55
C LEU A 33 46.06 5.32 11.60
N SER A 34 46.67 4.15 11.49
CA SER A 34 47.76 3.93 10.53
C SER A 34 47.68 2.59 9.82
N MET A 35 48.19 2.55 8.59
CA MET A 35 48.43 1.34 7.83
C MET A 35 49.91 1.01 7.90
N ARG A 36 50.28 -0.12 8.51
CA ARG A 36 51.68 -0.51 8.74
C ARG A 36 52.05 -1.73 7.92
N SER A 37 53.22 -1.70 7.30
CA SER A 37 53.78 -2.86 6.59
C SER A 37 55.01 -3.41 7.30
N THR A 38 55.07 -4.74 7.42
CA THR A 38 56.22 -5.49 7.94
C THR A 38 57.30 -5.78 6.88
N GLN A 39 57.02 -5.49 5.61
CA GLN A 39 57.91 -5.72 4.46
C GLN A 39 58.01 -4.45 3.58
N ASN A 40 59.18 -4.24 2.96
CA ASN A 40 59.41 -3.17 1.98
C ASN A 40 59.93 -3.79 0.66
N PRO A 41 59.21 -3.69 -0.47
CA PRO A 41 57.98 -2.93 -0.69
C PRO A 41 56.77 -3.52 0.03
N ALA A 42 55.82 -2.66 0.40
CA ALA A 42 54.59 -3.09 1.07
C ALA A 42 53.73 -3.96 0.15
N THR A 43 53.29 -5.11 0.64
CA THR A 43 52.36 -6.00 -0.05
C THR A 43 51.08 -6.17 0.76
N ALA A 44 49.98 -6.57 0.12
CA ALA A 44 48.70 -6.78 0.79
C ALA A 44 48.78 -7.73 2.00
N ALA A 45 49.63 -8.76 1.90
CA ALA A 45 49.83 -9.76 2.94
C ALA A 45 50.70 -9.27 4.12
N SER A 46 51.52 -8.24 3.90
CA SER A 46 52.41 -7.69 4.91
C SER A 46 51.84 -6.49 5.66
N LEU A 47 50.62 -6.05 5.30
CA LEU A 47 50.02 -4.79 5.71
C LEU A 47 48.86 -4.99 6.72
N ALA A 48 48.81 -4.15 7.74
CA ALA A 48 47.77 -4.15 8.77
C ALA A 48 47.23 -2.73 9.03
N LEU A 49 45.93 -2.63 9.25
CA LEU A 49 45.25 -1.42 9.70
C LEU A 49 45.22 -1.38 11.23
N GLY A 50 45.88 -0.41 11.83
CA GLY A 50 45.98 -0.26 13.28
C GLY A 50 45.46 1.08 13.78
N PHE A 51 44.91 1.07 14.99
CA PHE A 51 44.57 2.28 15.74
C PHE A 51 45.34 2.33 17.06
N ARG A 52 46.02 3.45 17.30
CA ARG A 52 46.82 3.69 18.51
C ARG A 52 46.29 4.91 19.27
N VAL A 53 45.99 4.74 20.55
CA VAL A 53 45.52 5.82 21.43
C VAL A 53 46.61 6.89 21.62
N ALA A 54 46.22 8.17 21.66
CA ALA A 54 47.15 9.29 21.78
C ALA A 54 47.83 9.38 23.16
N ASN A 55 47.14 8.99 24.24
CA ASN A 55 47.69 8.91 25.59
C ASN A 55 47.90 7.43 26.02
N PRO A 56 49.15 6.94 26.12
CA PRO A 56 49.45 5.54 26.46
C PRO A 56 48.98 5.10 27.86
N ASP A 57 48.78 6.06 28.77
CA ASP A 57 48.45 5.83 30.17
C ASP A 57 46.93 5.86 30.47
N ASP A 58 46.08 6.04 29.44
CA ASP A 58 44.62 6.01 29.63
C ASP A 58 44.15 4.56 29.95
N PRO A 59 43.44 4.34 31.07
CA PRO A 59 42.91 3.02 31.43
C PRO A 59 41.88 2.44 30.46
N ARG A 60 41.32 3.24 29.52
CA ARG A 60 40.32 2.83 28.52
C ARG A 60 40.90 2.22 27.23
N LYS A 61 42.02 1.49 27.33
CA LYS A 61 42.83 0.99 26.19
C LYS A 61 42.02 0.22 25.13
N LYS A 62 41.52 0.92 24.09
CA LYS A 62 41.08 0.33 22.83
C LYS A 62 42.11 0.66 21.75
N SER A 63 43.08 -0.23 21.59
CA SER A 63 43.97 -0.28 20.42
C SER A 63 43.66 -1.57 19.67
N PHE A 64 43.58 -1.51 18.36
CA PHE A 64 43.43 -2.70 17.53
C PHE A 64 44.44 -2.67 16.39
N GLU A 65 44.74 -3.84 15.87
CA GLU A 65 45.52 -4.03 14.66
C GLU A 65 44.92 -5.20 13.90
N TYR A 66 44.39 -4.91 12.72
CA TYR A 66 43.77 -5.89 11.85
C TYR A 66 44.63 -6.08 10.61
N PRO A 67 45.12 -7.29 10.33
CA PRO A 67 45.72 -7.62 9.04
C PRO A 67 44.75 -7.27 7.91
N LEU A 68 45.25 -6.76 6.79
CA LEU A 68 44.41 -6.41 5.63
C LEU A 68 43.64 -7.62 5.09
N SER A 69 44.20 -8.83 5.21
CA SER A 69 43.55 -10.10 4.88
C SER A 69 42.32 -10.42 5.73
N HIS A 70 42.22 -9.84 6.94
CA HIS A 70 41.10 -10.06 7.84
C HIS A 70 40.01 -9.00 7.66
N LEU A 71 40.25 -7.93 6.90
CA LEU A 71 39.24 -6.91 6.61
C LEU A 71 38.23 -7.42 5.59
N ARG A 72 36.94 -7.42 5.97
CA ARG A 72 35.83 -7.90 5.13
C ARG A 72 35.09 -6.77 4.43
N SER A 73 34.75 -5.74 5.18
CA SER A 73 33.95 -4.62 4.67
C SER A 73 34.17 -3.35 5.46
N LEU A 74 34.05 -2.22 4.78
CA LEU A 74 34.04 -0.87 5.34
C LEU A 74 32.70 -0.21 5.04
N ARG A 75 32.01 0.28 6.07
CA ARG A 75 30.79 1.07 5.90
C ARG A 75 31.07 2.53 6.20
N LEU A 76 30.99 3.37 5.19
CA LEU A 76 31.23 4.80 5.29
C LEU A 76 29.90 5.56 5.39
N ALA A 77 29.82 6.46 6.36
CA ALA A 77 28.76 7.45 6.47
C ALA A 77 29.40 8.84 6.44
N PRO A 78 29.30 9.57 5.31
CA PRO A 78 29.91 10.90 5.18
C PRO A 78 29.24 11.92 6.11
N PRO A 79 29.94 13.01 6.44
CA PRO A 79 29.32 14.14 7.14
C PRO A 79 28.20 14.75 6.29
N SER A 80 27.18 15.29 6.95
CA SER A 80 26.03 15.96 6.33
C SER A 80 25.67 17.23 7.11
N PRO A 81 24.80 18.11 6.58
CA PRO A 81 24.35 19.31 7.31
C PRO A 81 23.69 18.99 8.66
N VAL A 82 23.12 17.79 8.81
CA VAL A 82 22.50 17.29 10.05
C VAL A 82 23.53 16.58 10.94
N ARG A 83 24.57 15.96 10.36
CA ARG A 83 25.61 15.21 11.06
C ARG A 83 26.99 15.76 10.71
N THR A 84 27.52 16.65 11.53
CA THR A 84 28.79 17.37 11.31
C THR A 84 30.05 16.50 11.42
N TYR A 85 29.94 15.18 11.47
CA TYR A 85 31.07 14.25 11.59
C TYR A 85 30.84 13.02 10.71
N GLY A 86 31.93 12.55 10.09
CA GLY A 86 31.91 11.32 9.31
C GLY A 86 32.21 10.09 10.18
N SER A 87 31.72 8.92 9.80
CA SER A 87 32.08 7.66 10.46
C SER A 87 32.39 6.53 9.48
N ALA A 88 33.42 5.74 9.81
CA ALA A 88 33.77 4.51 9.09
C ALA A 88 33.67 3.31 10.04
N THR A 89 32.81 2.34 9.70
CA THR A 89 32.69 1.08 10.46
C THR A 89 33.49 -0.01 9.77
N VAL A 90 34.47 -0.56 10.48
CA VAL A 90 35.35 -1.64 10.04
C VAL A 90 34.78 -2.97 10.52
N ARG A 91 34.61 -3.93 9.61
CA ARG A 91 34.24 -5.32 9.93
C ARG A 91 35.28 -6.28 9.39
N THR A 92 35.67 -7.23 10.23
CA THR A 92 36.64 -8.29 9.93
C THR A 92 35.93 -9.63 9.66
N ASN A 93 36.68 -10.60 9.16
CA ASN A 93 36.21 -11.98 8.91
C ASN A 93 36.08 -12.79 10.20
N ASP A 94 36.94 -12.54 11.17
CA ASP A 94 36.84 -13.12 12.52
C ASP A 94 35.64 -12.44 13.21
N GLU A 95 34.73 -13.19 13.84
CA GLU A 95 33.47 -12.73 14.46
C GLU A 95 33.62 -11.67 15.59
N THR A 96 34.74 -10.96 15.63
CA THR A 96 34.96 -9.77 16.43
C THR A 96 33.93 -8.69 16.14
N PRO A 97 33.47 -7.97 17.18
CA PRO A 97 32.49 -6.91 17.03
C PRO A 97 33.02 -5.79 16.12
N PRO A 98 32.18 -5.21 15.26
CA PRO A 98 32.60 -4.16 14.33
C PRO A 98 33.09 -2.93 15.10
N VAL A 99 34.17 -2.33 14.62
CA VAL A 99 34.75 -1.13 15.22
C VAL A 99 34.35 0.10 14.41
N THR A 100 33.79 1.10 15.07
CA THR A 100 33.40 2.36 14.42
C THR A 100 34.43 3.45 14.74
N LEU A 101 34.98 4.04 13.68
CA LEU A 101 35.91 5.17 13.70
C LEU A 101 35.13 6.44 13.35
N PHE A 102 35.36 7.52 14.10
CA PHE A 102 34.76 8.83 13.85
C PHE A 102 35.83 9.86 13.48
N PHE A 103 35.50 10.71 12.49
CA PHE A 103 36.36 11.78 11.98
C PHE A 103 35.69 13.13 12.29
N HIS A 104 36.21 13.84 13.30
CA HIS A 104 35.60 15.07 13.83
C HIS A 104 36.27 16.37 13.34
N GLN A 105 37.45 16.34 12.70
CA GLN A 105 38.05 17.55 12.13
C GLN A 105 37.38 18.01 10.83
N ASP A 106 36.68 17.12 10.11
CA ASP A 106 36.05 17.42 8.82
C ASP A 106 34.70 18.18 8.96
N THR A 107 34.43 18.79 10.13
CA THR A 107 33.14 19.47 10.43
C THR A 107 32.76 20.63 9.50
N GLN A 108 33.72 21.19 8.77
CA GLN A 108 33.51 22.30 7.83
C GLN A 108 33.66 21.90 6.35
N ASP A 109 34.12 20.68 6.07
CA ASP A 109 34.26 20.18 4.70
C ASP A 109 33.05 19.29 4.38
N THR A 110 32.01 19.91 3.80
CA THR A 110 30.80 19.20 3.37
C THR A 110 30.98 18.47 2.04
N ASP A 111 32.16 18.53 1.41
CA ASP A 111 32.42 17.77 0.18
C ASP A 111 32.56 16.27 0.52
N PRO A 112 31.62 15.40 0.06
CA PRO A 112 31.70 13.96 0.31
C PRO A 112 32.95 13.31 -0.31
N LYS A 113 33.71 14.03 -1.15
CA LYS A 113 34.98 13.56 -1.72
C LYS A 113 36.20 13.83 -0.85
N ASN A 114 36.14 14.72 0.13
CA ASN A 114 37.32 15.17 0.88
C ASN A 114 37.19 15.04 2.40
N TRP A 115 36.85 13.84 2.88
CA TRP A 115 36.76 13.56 4.32
C TRP A 115 37.49 12.27 4.70
N GLY A 116 37.83 12.10 5.99
CA GLY A 116 38.77 11.10 6.48
C GLY A 116 38.39 9.65 6.18
N GLY A 117 37.10 9.32 6.14
CA GLY A 117 36.64 7.99 5.72
C GLY A 117 36.92 7.68 4.25
N ARG A 118 36.90 8.71 3.39
CA ARG A 118 37.27 8.57 1.97
C ARG A 118 38.78 8.47 1.79
N ARG A 119 39.57 9.25 2.53
CA ARG A 119 41.05 9.14 2.55
C ARG A 119 41.53 7.76 2.96
N LEU A 120 40.87 7.15 3.96
CA LEU A 120 41.12 5.76 4.35
C LEU A 120 40.84 4.78 3.20
N LEU A 121 39.75 4.97 2.45
CA LEU A 121 39.39 4.12 1.32
C LEU A 121 40.41 4.24 0.18
N ASP A 122 40.80 5.47 -0.16
CA ASP A 122 41.77 5.75 -1.21
C ASP A 122 43.18 5.22 -0.83
N ALA A 123 43.53 5.20 0.46
CA ALA A 123 44.77 4.59 0.97
C ALA A 123 44.77 3.05 0.88
N LEU A 124 43.60 2.40 0.94
CA LEU A 124 43.46 0.95 0.84
C LEU A 124 43.46 0.42 -0.60
N GLN A 125 42.93 1.22 -1.55
CA GLN A 125 42.75 0.84 -2.94
C GLN A 125 44.02 0.35 -3.68
N PRO A 126 45.24 0.86 -3.40
CA PRO A 126 46.46 0.33 -4.02
C PRO A 126 46.85 -1.08 -3.56
N TYR A 127 46.35 -1.52 -2.40
CA TYR A 127 46.80 -2.75 -1.73
C TYR A 127 45.70 -3.81 -1.58
N ALA A 128 44.43 -3.46 -1.81
CA ALA A 128 43.30 -4.38 -1.77
C ALA A 128 42.28 -4.05 -2.86
N GLU A 129 41.57 -5.08 -3.34
CA GLU A 129 40.42 -4.87 -4.21
C GLU A 129 39.26 -4.33 -3.38
N VAL A 130 38.86 -3.09 -3.66
CA VAL A 130 37.75 -2.43 -2.98
C VAL A 130 36.58 -2.28 -3.94
N VAL A 131 35.45 -2.91 -3.62
CA VAL A 131 34.26 -2.92 -4.47
C VAL A 131 33.11 -2.20 -3.76
N ALA A 132 32.54 -1.17 -4.39
CA ALA A 132 31.35 -0.51 -3.87
C ALA A 132 30.10 -1.38 -4.09
N SER A 133 29.30 -1.56 -3.05
CA SER A 133 28.03 -2.30 -3.11
C SER A 133 26.99 -1.53 -3.94
N ARG A 134 26.34 -2.20 -4.88
CA ARG A 134 25.15 -1.65 -5.59
C ARG A 134 23.87 -1.78 -4.76
N GLN A 135 23.87 -2.66 -3.75
CA GLN A 135 22.72 -2.96 -2.90
C GLN A 135 22.64 -2.07 -1.63
N ASP A 136 23.78 -1.63 -1.07
CA ASP A 136 23.83 -0.80 0.15
C ASP A 136 24.73 0.42 -0.08
N PRO A 137 24.14 1.62 -0.29
CA PRO A 137 24.90 2.85 -0.47
C PRO A 137 25.80 3.14 0.72
N GLY A 138 27.11 3.28 0.47
CA GLY A 138 28.12 3.53 1.51
C GLY A 138 28.80 2.26 2.05
N LEU A 139 28.43 1.07 1.59
CA LEU A 139 29.15 -0.17 1.88
C LEU A 139 30.22 -0.45 0.81
N TYR A 140 31.45 -0.69 1.27
CA TYR A 140 32.60 -1.06 0.46
C TYR A 140 33.13 -2.42 0.92
N LEU A 141 33.19 -3.37 0.00
CA LEU A 141 33.72 -4.72 0.24
C LEU A 141 35.23 -4.72 -0.01
N VAL A 142 35.98 -5.36 0.88
CA VAL A 142 37.44 -5.48 0.78
C VAL A 142 37.79 -6.91 0.44
N ASN A 143 38.46 -7.14 -0.69
CA ASN A 143 38.81 -8.44 -1.24
C ASN A 143 37.62 -9.44 -1.25
N PRO A 144 36.48 -9.10 -1.89
CA PRO A 144 35.29 -9.95 -1.84
C PRO A 144 35.49 -11.26 -2.61
N ASP A 145 35.00 -12.36 -2.04
CA ASP A 145 34.89 -13.63 -2.74
C ASP A 145 33.93 -13.55 -3.93
N LYS A 146 34.00 -14.52 -4.85
CA LYS A 146 33.16 -14.55 -6.06
C LYS A 146 31.66 -14.47 -5.73
N GLU A 147 31.22 -15.16 -4.68
CA GLU A 147 29.83 -15.20 -4.23
C GLU A 147 29.39 -13.86 -3.62
N LEU A 148 30.18 -13.29 -2.71
CA LEU A 148 29.89 -12.00 -2.08
C LEU A 148 29.88 -10.86 -3.11
N ARG A 149 30.79 -10.92 -4.09
CA ARG A 149 30.85 -9.99 -5.23
C ARG A 149 29.60 -10.11 -6.10
N ALA A 150 29.17 -11.33 -6.43
CA ALA A 150 27.98 -11.56 -7.24
C ALA A 150 26.72 -11.02 -6.54
N LEU A 151 26.58 -11.25 -5.23
CA LEU A 151 25.46 -10.73 -4.44
C LEU A 151 25.39 -9.20 -4.52
N HIS A 152 26.47 -8.51 -4.18
CA HIS A 152 26.45 -7.04 -4.07
C HIS A 152 26.56 -6.28 -5.40
N LEU A 153 26.88 -6.96 -6.50
CA LEU A 153 26.97 -6.37 -7.85
C LEU A 153 25.86 -6.82 -8.80
N ALA A 154 25.02 -7.79 -8.39
CA ALA A 154 23.86 -8.23 -9.17
C ALA A 154 23.00 -7.02 -9.59
N PRO A 155 22.50 -7.00 -10.84
CA PRO A 155 21.54 -5.99 -11.26
C PRO A 155 20.31 -6.07 -10.36
N VAL A 156 19.97 -4.98 -9.70
CA VAL A 156 18.75 -4.87 -8.92
C VAL A 156 17.61 -4.73 -9.91
N PHE A 157 16.83 -5.79 -10.08
CA PHE A 157 15.53 -5.73 -10.73
C PHE A 157 14.51 -5.21 -9.71
N ASP A 158 13.54 -4.41 -10.16
CA ASP A 158 12.62 -3.68 -9.28
C ASP A 158 11.87 -4.57 -8.26
N ASP A 159 11.74 -5.88 -8.51
CA ASP A 159 11.03 -6.84 -7.65
C ASP A 159 11.86 -7.44 -6.47
N ASP A 160 13.20 -7.48 -6.54
CA ASP A 160 14.05 -8.18 -5.56
C ASP A 160 14.40 -7.33 -4.31
N ALA A 161 13.95 -6.07 -4.27
CA ALA A 161 14.25 -5.12 -3.19
C ALA A 161 13.50 -5.41 -1.86
N LEU A 162 12.55 -6.36 -1.84
CA LEU A 162 11.68 -6.61 -0.67
C LEU A 162 12.34 -7.42 0.45
N GLU A 163 13.32 -8.28 0.17
CA GLU A 163 13.79 -9.24 1.18
C GLU A 163 14.82 -8.68 2.17
N HIS A 164 15.53 -7.61 1.81
CA HIS A 164 16.70 -7.12 2.59
C HIS A 164 16.37 -6.03 3.63
N GLY A 165 15.10 -5.61 3.73
CA GLY A 165 14.67 -4.45 4.53
C GLY A 165 14.25 -4.72 5.99
N ARG A 166 14.35 -5.96 6.50
CA ARG A 166 13.79 -6.32 7.82
C ARG A 166 14.56 -5.84 9.07
N GLY A 167 15.43 -4.83 8.94
CA GLY A 167 16.37 -4.45 10.00
C GLY A 167 16.41 -2.99 10.43
N ARG A 168 15.49 -2.10 10.02
CA ARG A 168 15.55 -0.68 10.43
C ARG A 168 14.16 -0.13 10.80
N SER A 169 13.95 0.12 12.10
CA SER A 169 12.84 0.93 12.62
C SER A 169 13.16 2.41 12.43
N SER A 170 13.01 2.91 11.21
CA SER A 170 12.90 4.35 10.96
C SER A 170 11.66 4.54 10.11
N THR A 171 10.61 5.11 10.71
CA THR A 171 9.42 5.56 9.98
C THR A 171 9.88 6.56 8.91
N PRO A 172 9.44 6.41 7.65
CA PRO A 172 9.80 7.37 6.62
C PRO A 172 9.10 8.71 6.89
N GLU A 173 9.91 9.75 7.12
CA GLU A 173 9.47 11.11 7.47
C GLU A 173 8.81 11.85 6.29
N THR A 174 8.83 11.31 5.07
CA THR A 174 8.21 11.93 3.90
C THR A 174 7.57 10.89 2.98
N PHE A 175 6.43 11.20 2.38
CA PHE A 175 5.73 10.32 1.41
C PHE A 175 6.61 9.93 0.21
N SER A 176 7.44 10.84 -0.31
CA SER A 176 8.43 10.51 -1.35
C SER A 176 9.48 9.53 -0.84
N GLN A 177 9.90 9.61 0.42
CA GLN A 177 10.84 8.65 1.01
C GLN A 177 10.17 7.29 1.24
N TRP A 178 8.92 7.25 1.70
CA TRP A 178 8.15 6.00 1.79
C TRP A 178 7.99 5.37 0.40
N ALA A 179 7.54 6.12 -0.61
CA ALA A 179 7.41 5.67 -2.00
C ALA A 179 8.74 5.26 -2.65
N HIS A 180 9.84 5.97 -2.38
CA HIS A 180 11.18 5.63 -2.87
C HIS A 180 11.77 4.39 -2.18
N LEU A 181 11.51 4.20 -0.88
CA LEU A 181 11.90 2.99 -0.14
C LEU A 181 11.02 1.79 -0.49
N THR A 182 9.81 2.03 -1.00
CA THR A 182 8.82 1.04 -1.43
C THR A 182 8.68 1.02 -2.95
N ARG A 183 9.79 0.98 -3.72
CA ARG A 183 9.81 0.99 -5.20
C ARG A 183 9.05 -0.16 -5.91
N ILE A 184 8.26 -0.94 -5.18
CA ILE A 184 7.24 -1.89 -5.66
C ILE A 184 5.89 -1.40 -5.19
N SER A 185 4.85 -1.56 -6.02
CA SER A 185 3.48 -1.20 -5.68
C SER A 185 3.17 -1.47 -4.21
N VAL A 186 2.87 -0.38 -3.51
CA VAL A 186 2.38 -0.34 -2.14
C VAL A 186 1.33 -1.45 -1.85
N LEU A 187 0.49 -1.79 -2.85
CA LEU A 187 -0.51 -2.85 -2.75
C LEU A 187 0.10 -4.25 -2.60
N ALA A 188 1.29 -4.52 -3.16
CA ALA A 188 1.99 -5.80 -3.04
C ALA A 188 2.49 -6.06 -1.61
N GLN A 189 3.08 -5.06 -0.94
CA GLN A 189 3.47 -5.17 0.48
C GLN A 189 2.26 -5.41 1.37
N PHE A 190 1.15 -4.72 1.09
CA PHE A 190 -0.12 -4.93 1.79
C PHE A 190 -0.77 -6.28 1.48
N SER A 191 -0.52 -6.88 0.31
CA SER A 191 -1.12 -8.14 -0.09
C SER A 191 -0.66 -9.33 0.75
N HIS A 192 0.60 -9.37 1.19
CA HIS A 192 1.17 -10.46 2.00
C HIS A 192 0.54 -10.53 3.39
N VAL A 193 0.31 -9.38 4.03
CA VAL A 193 -0.27 -9.30 5.38
C VAL A 193 -1.77 -9.64 5.36
N THR A 194 -2.54 -9.13 4.39
CA THR A 194 -3.96 -9.51 4.27
C THR A 194 -4.18 -10.96 3.85
N ARG A 195 -3.28 -11.55 3.06
CA ARG A 195 -3.36 -12.98 2.71
C ARG A 195 -3.14 -13.85 3.95
N SER A 196 -2.22 -13.46 4.83
CA SER A 196 -1.98 -14.13 6.12
C SER A 196 -3.18 -14.04 7.08
N ALA A 197 -3.85 -12.89 7.14
CA ALA A 197 -5.07 -12.70 7.93
C ALA A 197 -6.22 -13.60 7.43
N ARG A 198 -6.44 -13.69 6.11
CA ARG A 198 -7.43 -14.61 5.51
C ARG A 198 -7.11 -16.09 5.78
N GLN A 199 -5.84 -16.49 5.65
CA GLN A 199 -5.41 -17.87 5.91
C GLN A 199 -5.56 -18.26 7.40
N SER A 200 -5.31 -17.30 8.30
CA SER A 200 -5.50 -17.49 9.74
C SER A 200 -6.97 -17.70 10.10
N ARG A 201 -7.90 -17.03 9.40
CA ARG A 201 -9.36 -17.26 9.53
C ARG A 201 -9.73 -18.69 9.15
N ASP A 202 -9.36 -19.15 7.96
CA ASP A 202 -9.69 -20.50 7.46
C ASP A 202 -9.09 -21.60 8.36
N ALA A 203 -7.89 -21.36 8.91
CA ALA A 203 -7.26 -22.25 9.88
C ALA A 203 -7.99 -22.28 11.23
N LEU A 204 -8.47 -21.15 11.74
CA LEU A 204 -9.25 -21.07 12.99
C LEU A 204 -10.63 -21.75 12.87
N TRP A 205 -11.31 -21.64 11.73
CA TRP A 205 -12.59 -22.30 11.45
C TRP A 205 -12.48 -23.82 11.30
N SER A 206 -11.29 -24.33 10.98
CA SER A 206 -11.02 -25.78 10.91
C SER A 206 -10.83 -26.44 12.28
N ASN A 207 -10.70 -25.66 13.37
CA ASN A 207 -10.40 -26.18 14.70
C ASN A 207 -11.67 -26.78 15.38
N PRO A 208 -11.65 -28.07 15.79
CA PRO A 208 -12.79 -28.74 16.42
C PRO A 208 -13.31 -28.09 17.70
N LEU A 209 -12.46 -27.34 18.43
CA LEU A 209 -12.82 -26.68 19.68
C LEU A 209 -13.58 -25.36 19.45
N VAL A 210 -13.32 -24.67 18.34
CA VAL A 210 -13.99 -23.40 17.98
C VAL A 210 -15.41 -23.66 17.49
N ARG A 211 -15.67 -24.80 16.82
CA ARG A 211 -17.01 -25.23 16.40
C ARG A 211 -18.00 -25.50 17.55
N ARG A 212 -17.52 -25.64 18.80
CA ARG A 212 -18.38 -25.97 19.95
C ARG A 212 -18.93 -24.75 20.71
N ALA A 213 -18.49 -23.53 20.39
CA ALA A 213 -18.74 -22.35 21.22
C ALA A 213 -19.71 -21.29 20.64
N LEU A 214 -20.34 -21.52 19.48
CA LEU A 214 -21.23 -20.54 18.84
C LEU A 214 -22.61 -21.14 18.48
N PRO A 215 -23.71 -20.35 18.55
CA PRO A 215 -25.03 -20.81 18.12
C PRO A 215 -25.10 -20.99 16.61
N GLN A 216 -25.83 -22.03 16.18
CA GLN A 216 -25.97 -22.40 14.78
C GLN A 216 -26.78 -21.38 13.97
N LYS A 217 -26.34 -21.11 12.73
CA LYS A 217 -27.21 -20.77 11.59
C LYS A 217 -27.02 -21.82 10.47
N PRO A 218 -27.99 -21.98 9.55
CA PRO A 218 -28.28 -23.25 8.92
C PRO A 218 -27.27 -23.65 7.83
N SER A 219 -27.08 -24.97 7.74
CA SER A 219 -26.57 -25.79 6.64
C SER A 219 -26.84 -25.22 5.23
N ALA A 220 -26.02 -25.37 4.19
CA ALA A 220 -24.90 -26.23 3.84
C ALA A 220 -24.10 -25.49 2.73
N THR A 221 -22.78 -25.64 2.55
CA THR A 221 -22.14 -26.83 2.00
C THR A 221 -20.66 -26.79 2.37
N GLN A 222 -20.22 -27.73 3.20
CA GLN A 222 -18.81 -28.00 3.45
C GLN A 222 -18.29 -28.90 2.33
N SER A 223 -17.16 -28.55 1.72
CA SER A 223 -16.31 -29.53 1.04
C SER A 223 -14.88 -29.37 1.51
N ASN A 224 -14.45 -30.32 2.35
CA ASN A 224 -13.05 -30.63 2.62
C ASN A 224 -12.34 -30.94 1.30
N ALA A 225 -11.17 -30.33 1.05
CA ALA A 225 -9.95 -31.06 0.69
C ALA A 225 -8.76 -30.10 0.43
N GLN A 226 -7.64 -30.49 1.04
CA GLN A 226 -6.25 -30.33 0.62
C GLN A 226 -5.63 -28.93 0.53
N ALA A 227 -4.94 -28.62 1.64
CA ALA A 227 -3.76 -27.78 1.66
C ALA A 227 -2.63 -28.35 0.78
N GLY A 228 -1.97 -27.45 0.04
CA GLY A 228 -0.69 -27.66 -0.66
C GLY A 228 0.12 -26.36 -0.64
N PRO A 229 1.44 -26.41 -0.81
CA PRO A 229 2.36 -26.32 0.32
C PRO A 229 3.27 -25.08 0.24
N TYR A 230 3.42 -24.33 1.33
CA TYR A 230 4.66 -23.61 1.64
C TYR A 230 4.79 -23.51 3.16
N MET A 231 5.40 -24.52 3.77
CA MET A 231 6.04 -24.39 5.06
C MET A 231 7.50 -24.79 4.93
N VAL A 232 8.36 -23.89 5.38
CA VAL A 232 9.54 -24.18 6.21
C VAL A 232 10.61 -25.03 5.55
N SER A 233 11.68 -24.36 5.11
CA SER A 233 12.99 -25.00 5.15
C SER A 233 13.32 -25.31 6.62
N SER A 234 13.39 -26.59 6.95
CA SER A 234 13.85 -27.08 8.24
C SER A 234 15.35 -26.79 8.37
N GLN A 235 15.73 -25.65 8.95
CA GLN A 235 17.05 -25.49 9.54
C GLN A 235 16.97 -25.89 11.03
N LYS A 236 17.61 -27.01 11.35
CA LYS A 236 17.76 -27.51 12.72
C LYS A 236 18.50 -26.48 13.57
N GLY A 237 17.77 -25.80 14.44
CA GLY A 237 18.32 -24.96 15.51
C GLY A 237 17.27 -24.86 16.62
N ALA A 238 17.55 -25.47 17.77
CA ALA A 238 16.60 -25.60 18.88
C ALA A 238 16.18 -24.25 19.53
N GLY A 239 16.79 -23.12 19.14
CA GLY A 239 16.43 -21.78 19.63
C GLY A 239 15.37 -21.03 18.82
N ALA A 240 15.12 -21.40 17.55
CA ALA A 240 14.15 -20.69 16.71
C ALA A 240 12.70 -21.08 17.04
N GLN A 241 12.48 -22.30 17.54
CA GLN A 241 11.14 -22.83 17.81
C GLN A 241 10.40 -22.02 18.88
N GLU A 242 11.11 -21.49 19.90
CA GLU A 242 10.51 -20.70 20.98
C GLU A 242 10.10 -19.28 20.54
N GLU A 243 10.87 -18.63 19.65
CA GLU A 243 10.50 -17.32 19.08
C GLU A 243 9.31 -17.42 18.12
N PHE A 244 9.25 -18.50 17.32
CA PHE A 244 8.10 -18.78 16.46
C PHE A 244 6.83 -19.13 17.26
N ASP A 245 6.97 -19.79 18.41
CA ASP A 245 5.84 -20.08 19.30
C ASP A 245 5.37 -18.83 20.07
N ALA A 246 6.28 -17.94 20.47
CA ALA A 246 5.93 -16.65 21.09
C ALA A 246 5.17 -15.74 20.10
N ALA A 247 5.65 -15.63 18.86
CA ALA A 247 4.97 -14.87 17.80
C ALA A 247 3.61 -15.48 17.43
N ARG A 248 3.49 -16.82 17.38
CA ARG A 248 2.20 -17.50 17.15
C ARG A 248 1.22 -17.30 18.30
N VAL A 249 1.67 -17.38 19.55
CA VAL A 249 0.82 -17.15 20.73
C VAL A 249 0.40 -15.68 20.80
N TYR A 250 1.29 -14.74 20.46
CA TYR A 250 0.95 -13.32 20.35
C TYR A 250 -0.08 -13.08 19.25
N LEU A 251 0.13 -13.62 18.03
CA LEU A 251 -0.82 -13.51 16.93
C LEU A 251 -2.16 -14.19 17.23
N ALA A 252 -2.17 -15.32 17.95
CA ALA A 252 -3.38 -16.00 18.37
C ALA A 252 -4.16 -15.22 19.44
N LYS A 253 -3.47 -14.64 20.44
CA LYS A 253 -4.08 -13.76 21.45
C LYS A 253 -4.59 -12.46 20.83
N TRP A 254 -3.84 -11.90 19.89
CA TRP A 254 -4.21 -10.72 19.13
C TRP A 254 -5.41 -10.98 18.21
N ALA A 255 -5.44 -12.10 17.48
CA ALA A 255 -6.58 -12.48 16.65
C ALA A 255 -7.86 -12.73 17.48
N GLN A 256 -7.73 -13.35 18.67
CA GLN A 256 -8.84 -13.50 19.61
C GLN A 256 -9.32 -12.16 20.17
N PHE A 257 -8.40 -11.23 20.45
CA PHE A 257 -8.73 -9.88 20.90
C PHE A 257 -9.46 -9.09 19.80
N VAL A 258 -8.94 -9.10 18.57
CA VAL A 258 -9.54 -8.43 17.40
C VAL A 258 -10.94 -8.97 17.10
N ALA A 259 -11.13 -10.30 17.08
CA ALA A 259 -12.44 -10.89 16.81
C ALA A 259 -13.49 -10.54 17.88
N ARG A 260 -13.09 -10.59 19.16
CA ARG A 260 -13.97 -10.30 20.29
C ARG A 260 -14.31 -8.80 20.38
N GLU A 261 -13.37 -7.94 20.00
CA GLU A 261 -13.60 -6.50 19.98
C GLU A 261 -14.38 -6.07 18.73
N GLY A 262 -14.23 -6.76 17.59
CA GLY A 262 -15.10 -6.58 16.41
C GLY A 262 -16.56 -6.87 16.71
N GLU A 263 -16.86 -7.94 17.46
CA GLU A 263 -18.23 -8.24 17.94
C GLU A 263 -18.75 -7.18 18.92
N ARG A 264 -17.89 -6.64 19.81
CA ARG A 264 -18.26 -5.55 20.73
C ARG A 264 -18.48 -4.22 20.01
N ASN A 265 -17.66 -3.91 19.01
CA ASN A 265 -17.81 -2.70 18.20
C ASN A 265 -19.10 -2.73 17.39
N GLN A 266 -19.48 -3.86 16.79
CA GLN A 266 -20.77 -3.97 16.08
C GLN A 266 -21.98 -3.63 16.98
N ILE A 267 -21.97 -4.10 18.23
CA ILE A 267 -23.06 -3.84 19.20
C ILE A 267 -23.00 -2.39 19.72
N ALA A 268 -21.80 -1.85 19.94
CA ALA A 268 -21.62 -0.47 20.38
C ALA A 268 -21.93 0.54 19.26
N GLU A 269 -21.67 0.21 18.00
CA GLU A 269 -21.89 1.06 16.84
C GLU A 269 -23.37 1.38 16.63
N ASP A 270 -24.28 0.43 16.83
CA ASP A 270 -25.72 0.68 16.75
C ASP A 270 -26.23 1.63 17.85
N VAL A 271 -25.55 1.69 19.00
CA VAL A 271 -25.88 2.57 20.13
C VAL A 271 -25.19 3.94 20.02
N ASP A 272 -23.98 3.99 19.45
CA ASP A 272 -23.15 5.20 19.34
C ASP A 272 -23.60 6.11 18.20
N VAL A 273 -24.21 5.62 17.11
CA VAL A 273 -24.70 6.49 16.02
C VAL A 273 -25.73 7.52 16.51
N GLU A 274 -26.60 7.19 17.45
CA GLU A 274 -27.52 8.18 18.07
C GLU A 274 -26.78 9.19 18.96
N SER A 275 -25.67 8.79 19.58
CA SER A 275 -24.81 9.63 20.42
C SER A 275 -23.92 10.58 19.59
N LEU A 276 -23.38 10.11 18.45
CA LEU A 276 -22.52 10.86 17.53
C LEU A 276 -23.20 12.08 16.90
N LEU A 277 -24.52 12.03 16.78
CA LEU A 277 -25.32 13.08 16.17
C LEU A 277 -25.50 14.30 17.09
N GLY A 278 -25.27 14.19 18.39
CA GLY A 278 -25.42 15.30 19.33
C GLY A 278 -26.73 16.07 19.12
N THR A 279 -26.65 17.39 18.92
CA THR A 279 -27.81 18.25 18.57
C THR A 279 -28.03 18.41 17.07
N THR A 280 -27.23 17.78 16.20
CA THR A 280 -27.42 17.80 14.74
C THR A 280 -28.40 16.71 14.35
N PRO A 281 -29.67 17.04 14.03
CA PRO A 281 -30.59 16.01 13.58
C PRO A 281 -30.12 15.49 12.21
N ILE A 282 -29.88 14.17 12.08
CA ILE A 282 -30.13 13.52 10.78
C ILE A 282 -31.59 13.85 10.48
N PRO A 283 -31.95 14.34 9.29
CA PRO A 283 -33.36 14.53 8.95
C PRO A 283 -34.11 13.22 9.20
N SER A 284 -34.85 13.18 10.30
CA SER A 284 -35.68 12.04 10.69
C SER A 284 -37.13 12.38 10.37
N ALA A 285 -37.84 11.32 9.96
CA ALA A 285 -39.29 11.19 9.96
C ALA A 285 -40.05 11.86 8.80
N GLY A 286 -40.05 11.13 7.69
CA GLY A 286 -40.93 11.30 6.54
C GLY A 286 -40.52 10.31 5.45
N GLU A 287 -40.29 10.83 4.26
CA GLU A 287 -39.90 10.07 3.07
C GLU A 287 -38.51 9.42 3.19
N ALA A 288 -37.51 10.09 3.77
CA ALA A 288 -36.17 9.53 3.95
C ALA A 288 -36.13 8.33 4.93
N GLY A 289 -37.00 8.32 5.95
CA GLY A 289 -37.14 7.19 6.88
C GLY A 289 -37.78 5.98 6.21
N ALA A 290 -38.83 6.20 5.41
CA ALA A 290 -39.44 5.16 4.58
C ALA A 290 -38.43 4.61 3.55
N MET A 291 -37.63 5.50 2.93
CA MET A 291 -36.56 5.16 1.99
C MET A 291 -35.53 4.21 2.59
N ARG A 292 -35.09 4.47 3.83
CA ARG A 292 -34.11 3.64 4.55
C ARG A 292 -34.64 2.23 4.87
N SER A 293 -35.96 2.11 5.09
CA SER A 293 -36.61 0.83 5.36
C SER A 293 -37.01 0.05 4.09
N ALA A 294 -36.92 0.70 2.92
CA ALA A 294 -37.32 0.10 1.64
C ALA A 294 -36.27 -0.92 1.16
N PRO A 295 -36.70 -1.97 0.45
CA PRO A 295 -35.78 -2.96 -0.11
C PRO A 295 -34.86 -2.33 -1.16
N ALA A 296 -33.72 -2.97 -1.41
CA ALA A 296 -32.78 -2.57 -2.47
C ALA A 296 -33.47 -2.41 -3.83
N LEU A 297 -32.95 -1.51 -4.66
CA LEU A 297 -33.49 -1.22 -5.99
C LEU A 297 -33.30 -2.41 -6.93
N THR A 298 -34.41 -2.90 -7.48
CA THR A 298 -34.44 -3.87 -8.57
C THR A 298 -34.40 -3.16 -9.93
N SER A 299 -34.09 -3.87 -11.02
CA SER A 299 -34.12 -3.30 -12.38
C SER A 299 -35.49 -2.73 -12.73
N GLU A 300 -36.58 -3.40 -12.31
CA GLU A 300 -37.95 -2.93 -12.55
C GLU A 300 -38.25 -1.62 -11.81
N ALA A 301 -37.87 -1.54 -10.52
CA ALA A 301 -38.05 -0.33 -9.72
C ALA A 301 -37.22 0.83 -10.29
N TRP A 302 -36.00 0.55 -10.74
CA TRP A 302 -35.14 1.53 -11.40
C TRP A 302 -35.76 2.06 -12.70
N MET A 303 -36.22 1.18 -13.57
CA MET A 303 -36.88 1.60 -14.83
C MET A 303 -38.11 2.44 -14.56
N SER A 304 -38.93 2.07 -13.58
CA SER A 304 -40.11 2.86 -13.19
C SER A 304 -39.75 4.27 -12.71
N LEU A 305 -38.64 4.45 -12.00
CA LEU A 305 -38.18 5.78 -11.54
C LEU A 305 -37.61 6.61 -12.69
N LEU A 306 -36.94 5.98 -13.65
CA LEU A 306 -36.47 6.69 -14.85
C LEU A 306 -37.65 7.12 -15.74
N ASP A 307 -38.63 6.24 -15.94
CA ASP A 307 -39.78 6.50 -16.80
C ASP A 307 -40.74 7.53 -16.20
N SER A 308 -40.81 7.66 -14.87
CA SER A 308 -41.55 8.76 -14.22
C SER A 308 -40.86 10.11 -14.36
N GLY A 309 -39.59 10.13 -14.79
CA GLY A 309 -38.81 11.36 -14.94
C GLY A 309 -38.37 11.95 -13.62
N GLU A 310 -38.11 11.13 -12.60
CA GLU A 310 -37.56 11.60 -11.32
C GLU A 310 -36.27 12.40 -11.53
N ASN A 311 -36.05 13.40 -10.69
CA ASN A 311 -34.82 14.18 -10.72
C ASN A 311 -33.61 13.37 -10.20
N ALA A 312 -32.40 13.78 -10.58
CA ALA A 312 -31.16 13.11 -10.19
C ALA A 312 -31.01 13.00 -8.65
N THR A 313 -31.50 14.00 -7.92
CA THR A 313 -31.48 14.03 -6.45
C THR A 313 -32.28 12.89 -5.82
N THR A 314 -33.50 12.65 -6.29
CA THR A 314 -34.39 11.60 -5.79
C THR A 314 -33.84 10.22 -6.13
N LEU A 315 -33.32 10.06 -7.35
CA LEU A 315 -32.65 8.84 -7.78
C LEU A 315 -31.39 8.56 -6.92
N ALA A 316 -30.59 9.60 -6.62
CA ALA A 316 -29.42 9.50 -5.75
C ALA A 316 -29.79 9.06 -4.33
N GLN A 317 -30.83 9.65 -3.74
CA GLN A 317 -31.33 9.28 -2.42
C GLN A 317 -31.80 7.82 -2.37
N HIS A 318 -32.53 7.36 -3.41
CA HIS A 318 -32.96 5.98 -3.51
C HIS A 318 -31.76 5.02 -3.52
N ILE A 319 -30.75 5.29 -4.35
CA ILE A 319 -29.55 4.45 -4.46
C ILE A 319 -28.76 4.48 -3.14
N PHE A 320 -28.52 5.67 -2.57
CA PHE A 320 -27.71 5.83 -1.38
C PHE A 320 -28.29 5.08 -0.17
N HIS A 321 -29.58 5.22 0.09
CA HIS A 321 -30.22 4.60 1.26
C HIS A 321 -30.55 3.12 1.04
N ARG A 322 -31.15 2.76 -0.10
CA ARG A 322 -31.65 1.40 -0.35
C ARG A 322 -30.57 0.45 -0.84
N GLY A 323 -29.54 0.98 -1.52
CA GLY A 323 -28.62 0.18 -2.32
C GLY A 323 -29.30 -0.42 -3.56
N ILE A 324 -28.52 -1.20 -4.32
CA ILE A 324 -28.95 -1.82 -5.58
C ILE A 324 -28.84 -3.34 -5.45
N THR A 325 -29.78 -4.10 -6.01
CA THR A 325 -29.64 -5.58 -6.07
C THR A 325 -28.51 -5.98 -7.03
N ALA A 326 -27.97 -7.18 -6.87
CA ALA A 326 -26.80 -7.61 -7.66
C ALA A 326 -27.06 -7.55 -9.17
N GLU A 327 -28.24 -8.00 -9.59
CA GLU A 327 -28.67 -8.10 -10.99
C GLU A 327 -28.98 -6.72 -11.59
N ALA A 328 -29.41 -5.77 -10.75
CA ALA A 328 -29.80 -4.43 -11.19
C ALA A 328 -28.60 -3.50 -11.42
N ARG A 329 -27.42 -3.81 -10.87
CA ARG A 329 -26.23 -2.95 -11.02
C ARG A 329 -25.82 -2.77 -12.47
N ARG A 330 -25.93 -3.82 -13.30
CA ARG A 330 -25.63 -3.75 -14.74
C ARG A 330 -26.49 -2.70 -15.48
N ASP A 331 -27.68 -2.42 -14.97
CA ASP A 331 -28.65 -1.49 -15.53
C ASP A 331 -28.54 -0.09 -14.92
N VAL A 332 -28.09 0.02 -13.67
CA VAL A 332 -28.03 1.29 -12.92
C VAL A 332 -26.66 1.96 -13.00
N TRP A 333 -25.57 1.20 -12.86
CA TRP A 333 -24.20 1.74 -12.77
C TRP A 333 -23.77 2.58 -13.99
N PRO A 334 -24.14 2.26 -15.24
CA PRO A 334 -23.84 3.13 -16.37
C PRO A 334 -24.40 4.56 -16.21
N PHE A 335 -25.54 4.73 -15.55
CA PHE A 335 -26.11 6.05 -15.25
C PHE A 335 -25.43 6.69 -14.05
N LEU A 336 -25.23 5.92 -12.97
CA LEU A 336 -24.62 6.39 -11.73
C LEU A 336 -23.18 6.88 -11.92
N PHE A 337 -22.41 6.19 -12.78
CA PHE A 337 -21.02 6.55 -13.09
C PHE A 337 -20.89 7.54 -14.26
N GLY A 338 -22.00 8.10 -14.74
CA GLY A 338 -22.01 9.16 -15.76
C GLY A 338 -21.65 8.71 -17.18
N VAL A 339 -21.80 7.41 -17.51
CA VAL A 339 -21.54 6.88 -18.86
C VAL A 339 -22.61 7.38 -19.85
N VAL A 340 -23.86 7.31 -19.42
CA VAL A 340 -25.05 7.74 -20.15
C VAL A 340 -25.93 8.60 -19.23
N PRO A 341 -26.53 9.68 -19.74
CA PRO A 341 -27.37 10.53 -18.92
C PRO A 341 -28.67 9.81 -18.54
N ALA A 342 -29.13 9.99 -17.31
CA ALA A 342 -30.44 9.54 -16.87
C ALA A 342 -31.52 10.39 -17.56
N THR A 343 -32.27 9.79 -18.48
CA THR A 343 -33.36 10.46 -19.21
C THR A 343 -34.59 9.56 -19.25
N ALA A 344 -35.78 10.15 -19.19
CA ALA A 344 -37.04 9.41 -19.25
C ALA A 344 -37.26 8.72 -20.61
N ASP A 345 -36.69 9.27 -21.69
CA ASP A 345 -36.81 8.72 -23.04
C ASP A 345 -35.98 7.44 -23.21
N ALA A 346 -36.67 6.30 -23.22
CA ALA A 346 -36.07 4.98 -23.42
C ALA A 346 -35.36 4.83 -24.77
N ALA A 347 -35.89 5.39 -25.85
CA ALA A 347 -35.27 5.30 -27.18
C ALA A 347 -33.96 6.08 -27.24
N ARG A 348 -33.92 7.24 -26.58
CA ARG A 348 -32.69 8.03 -26.44
C ARG A 348 -31.64 7.30 -25.61
N ARG A 349 -32.02 6.70 -24.47
CA ARG A 349 -31.10 5.89 -23.63
C ARG A 349 -30.48 4.75 -24.44
N GLU A 350 -31.29 4.01 -25.17
CA GLU A 350 -30.85 2.89 -25.99
C GLU A 350 -29.91 3.33 -27.13
N ALA A 351 -30.20 4.46 -27.79
CA ALA A 351 -29.32 5.01 -28.82
C ALA A 351 -27.97 5.46 -28.26
N GLN A 352 -27.95 6.11 -27.10
CA GLN A 352 -26.73 6.51 -26.39
C GLN A 352 -25.91 5.30 -25.98
N TRP A 353 -26.56 4.27 -25.45
CA TRP A 353 -25.90 3.03 -25.06
C TRP A 353 -25.27 2.31 -26.26
N ARG A 354 -25.98 2.25 -27.39
CA ARG A 354 -25.43 1.68 -28.64
C ARG A 354 -24.20 2.42 -29.13
N ALA A 355 -24.21 3.75 -29.07
CA ALA A 355 -23.05 4.56 -29.44
C ALA A 355 -21.82 4.26 -28.55
N ARG A 356 -22.04 4.01 -27.25
CA ARG A 356 -20.99 3.60 -26.29
C ARG A 356 -20.45 2.20 -26.59
N ILE A 357 -21.30 1.25 -26.98
CA ILE A 357 -20.86 -0.07 -27.43
C ILE A 357 -19.96 0.06 -28.67
N ASP A 358 -20.39 0.84 -29.66
CA ASP A 358 -19.61 1.04 -30.89
C ASP A 358 -18.25 1.68 -30.61
N GLU A 359 -18.20 2.64 -29.68
CA GLU A 359 -16.96 3.28 -29.26
C GLU A 359 -16.00 2.32 -28.54
N TYR A 360 -16.50 1.50 -27.61
CA TYR A 360 -15.71 0.44 -26.99
C TYR A 360 -15.13 -0.51 -28.04
N ASN A 361 -15.96 -0.99 -28.97
CA ASN A 361 -15.52 -1.89 -30.03
C ASN A 361 -14.44 -1.28 -30.92
N ARG A 362 -14.57 0.02 -31.26
CA ARG A 362 -13.53 0.76 -32.00
C ARG A 362 -12.21 0.83 -31.22
N CYS A 363 -12.24 1.11 -29.92
CA CYS A 363 -11.03 1.14 -29.10
C CYS A 363 -10.39 -0.24 -28.96
N ALA A 364 -11.20 -1.28 -28.69
CA ALA A 364 -10.71 -2.64 -28.55
C ALA A 364 -10.12 -3.21 -29.86
N ALA A 365 -10.68 -2.83 -31.01
CA ALA A 365 -10.14 -3.22 -32.31
C ALA A 365 -8.70 -2.73 -32.55
N LYS A 366 -8.29 -1.60 -31.96
CA LYS A 366 -6.94 -1.03 -32.13
C LYS A 366 -5.85 -1.98 -31.63
N TRP A 367 -5.95 -2.49 -30.40
CA TRP A 367 -4.92 -3.39 -29.86
C TRP A 367 -5.08 -4.84 -30.31
N ARG A 368 -6.26 -5.21 -30.81
CA ARG A 368 -6.51 -6.55 -31.37
C ARG A 368 -5.88 -6.75 -32.75
N ASP A 369 -5.56 -5.67 -33.46
CA ASP A 369 -4.76 -5.74 -34.69
C ASP A 369 -3.28 -6.00 -34.32
N PRO A 370 -2.71 -7.16 -34.68
CA PRO A 370 -1.31 -7.49 -34.39
C PRO A 370 -0.30 -6.53 -35.02
N HIS A 371 -0.72 -5.75 -36.02
CA HIS A 371 0.12 -4.77 -36.71
C HIS A 371 -0.03 -3.34 -36.18
N ALA A 372 -0.90 -3.11 -35.20
CA ALA A 372 -1.09 -1.78 -34.63
C ALA A 372 0.16 -1.34 -33.85
N ALA A 373 0.62 -0.12 -34.14
CA ALA A 373 1.66 0.53 -33.35
C ALA A 373 1.04 1.10 -32.07
N LEU A 374 1.19 0.39 -30.96
CA LEU A 374 0.80 0.87 -29.63
C LEU A 374 1.93 1.72 -29.02
N SER A 375 1.60 2.60 -28.07
CA SER A 375 2.58 3.37 -27.31
C SER A 375 3.42 2.45 -26.41
N GLU A 376 4.64 2.88 -26.07
CA GLU A 376 5.53 2.13 -25.16
C GLU A 376 4.89 1.90 -23.79
N ASP A 377 4.16 2.88 -23.28
CA ASP A 377 3.43 2.78 -22.01
C ASP A 377 2.32 1.72 -22.07
N VAL A 378 1.59 1.63 -23.18
CA VAL A 378 0.54 0.61 -23.37
C VAL A 378 1.13 -0.79 -23.57
N GLU A 379 2.23 -0.91 -24.32
CA GLU A 379 2.92 -2.20 -24.49
C GLU A 379 3.49 -2.73 -23.16
N SER A 380 4.19 -1.87 -22.41
CA SER A 380 4.74 -2.23 -21.09
C SER A 380 3.65 -2.57 -20.07
N SER A 381 2.43 -2.07 -20.27
CA SER A 381 1.26 -2.36 -19.43
C SER A 381 0.75 -3.79 -19.56
N LYS A 382 0.88 -4.42 -20.74
CA LYS A 382 0.35 -5.78 -21.01
C LYS A 382 0.80 -6.80 -19.97
N HIS A 383 2.10 -6.87 -19.69
CA HIS A 383 2.64 -7.83 -18.73
C HIS A 383 2.07 -7.60 -17.32
N ARG A 384 2.04 -6.34 -16.87
CA ARG A 384 1.58 -5.96 -15.53
C ARG A 384 0.08 -6.21 -15.33
N ILE A 385 -0.73 -5.88 -16.34
CA ILE A 385 -2.17 -6.19 -16.38
C ILE A 385 -2.37 -7.69 -16.16
N TRP A 386 -1.69 -8.51 -16.94
CA TRP A 386 -1.89 -9.95 -16.90
C TRP A 386 -1.49 -10.56 -15.54
N ILE A 387 -0.34 -10.15 -14.99
CA ILE A 387 0.12 -10.59 -13.67
C ILE A 387 -0.88 -10.22 -12.57
N ASP A 388 -1.51 -9.05 -12.65
CA ASP A 388 -2.52 -8.63 -11.69
C ASP A 388 -3.85 -9.38 -11.88
N CYS A 389 -4.30 -9.62 -13.12
CA CYS A 389 -5.48 -10.45 -13.38
C CYS A 389 -5.33 -11.85 -12.78
N LEU A 390 -4.14 -12.46 -12.85
CA LEU A 390 -3.84 -13.76 -12.22
C LEU A 390 -3.94 -13.77 -10.68
N ARG A 391 -3.97 -12.59 -10.04
CA ARG A 391 -4.14 -12.44 -8.58
C ARG A 391 -5.61 -12.31 -8.17
N THR A 392 -6.53 -12.23 -9.13
CA THR A 392 -7.98 -12.25 -8.89
C THR A 392 -8.38 -13.53 -8.18
N ASP A 393 -9.34 -13.46 -7.26
CA ASP A 393 -9.73 -14.60 -6.43
C ASP A 393 -10.49 -15.65 -7.27
N PRO A 394 -9.87 -16.81 -7.59
CA PRO A 394 -10.52 -17.82 -8.43
C PRO A 394 -11.65 -18.54 -7.68
N LYS A 395 -11.77 -18.37 -6.36
CA LYS A 395 -12.80 -19.04 -5.54
C LYS A 395 -14.15 -18.32 -5.55
N HIS A 396 -14.20 -17.09 -6.05
CA HIS A 396 -15.47 -16.37 -6.13
C HIS A 396 -16.39 -17.10 -7.14
N PRO A 397 -17.68 -17.36 -6.81
CA PRO A 397 -18.57 -18.16 -7.66
C PRO A 397 -18.64 -17.71 -9.11
N PHE A 398 -18.64 -16.39 -9.33
CA PHE A 398 -18.62 -15.79 -10.66
C PHE A 398 -17.43 -16.24 -11.53
N PHE A 399 -16.26 -16.48 -10.94
CA PHE A 399 -15.06 -16.90 -11.67
C PHE A 399 -14.93 -18.42 -11.81
N ALA A 400 -15.83 -19.19 -11.20
CA ALA A 400 -15.87 -20.64 -11.32
C ALA A 400 -16.51 -21.11 -12.63
N GLU A 401 -17.19 -20.22 -13.35
CA GLU A 401 -17.83 -20.52 -14.63
C GLU A 401 -16.79 -20.75 -15.73
N THR A 402 -16.97 -21.85 -16.47
CA THR A 402 -16.07 -22.28 -17.56
C THR A 402 -16.66 -22.09 -18.95
N GLU A 403 -17.92 -21.64 -19.06
CA GLU A 403 -18.60 -21.45 -20.34
C GLU A 403 -17.91 -20.33 -21.14
N GLY A 404 -17.45 -20.59 -22.36
CA GLY A 404 -16.78 -19.57 -23.19
C GLY A 404 -15.25 -19.56 -23.13
N ALA A 405 -14.63 -20.50 -22.40
CA ALA A 405 -13.18 -20.69 -22.36
C ALA A 405 -12.54 -20.84 -23.75
N ASP A 406 -13.13 -21.67 -24.63
CA ASP A 406 -12.59 -21.91 -25.97
C ASP A 406 -12.61 -20.64 -26.83
N ALA A 407 -13.70 -19.87 -26.75
CA ALA A 407 -13.86 -18.62 -27.51
C ALA A 407 -12.89 -17.55 -27.01
N ALA A 408 -12.73 -17.41 -25.70
CA ALA A 408 -11.77 -16.47 -25.10
C ALA A 408 -10.33 -16.84 -25.45
N PHE A 409 -10.00 -18.13 -25.44
CA PHE A 409 -8.68 -18.63 -25.84
C PHE A 409 -8.40 -18.36 -27.33
N ALA A 410 -9.36 -18.61 -28.22
CA ALA A 410 -9.23 -18.30 -29.64
C ALA A 410 -9.06 -16.79 -29.89
N SER A 411 -9.82 -15.95 -29.18
CA SER A 411 -9.68 -14.49 -29.25
C SER A 411 -8.31 -14.02 -28.77
N MET A 412 -7.76 -14.65 -27.71
CA MET A 412 -6.42 -14.35 -27.21
C MET A 412 -5.33 -14.70 -28.21
N GLN A 413 -5.43 -15.85 -28.89
CA GLN A 413 -4.50 -16.22 -29.95
C GLN A 413 -4.56 -15.25 -31.13
N ALA A 414 -5.77 -14.85 -31.53
CA ALA A 414 -5.98 -13.93 -32.64
C ALA A 414 -5.38 -12.53 -32.39
N SER A 415 -5.35 -12.07 -31.13
CA SER A 415 -4.81 -10.75 -30.78
C SER A 415 -3.28 -10.69 -30.76
N GLY A 416 -2.56 -11.82 -30.88
CA GLY A 416 -1.10 -11.86 -30.83
C GLY A 416 -0.47 -11.50 -29.47
N TRP A 417 -1.30 -11.35 -28.42
CA TRP A 417 -0.84 -11.05 -27.06
C TRP A 417 -0.92 -12.31 -26.20
N GLU A 418 0.23 -12.97 -26.05
CA GLU A 418 0.35 -14.19 -25.26
C GLU A 418 0.17 -13.91 -23.76
N ARG A 419 -0.80 -14.61 -23.16
CA ARG A 419 -1.17 -14.50 -21.74
C ARG A 419 -0.97 -15.84 -21.06
N LEU A 420 0.28 -16.10 -20.71
CA LEU A 420 0.76 -17.38 -20.18
C LEU A 420 0.51 -17.52 -18.67
N PRO A 421 0.21 -18.73 -18.15
CA PRO A 421 0.11 -18.95 -16.71
C PRO A 421 1.46 -18.69 -16.01
N HIS A 422 1.42 -18.31 -14.73
CA HIS A 422 2.63 -18.10 -13.93
C HIS A 422 3.38 -19.43 -13.72
N GLN A 423 4.71 -19.41 -13.80
CA GLN A 423 5.53 -20.62 -13.58
C GLN A 423 5.25 -21.19 -12.18
N GLY A 424 4.73 -22.41 -12.12
CA GLY A 424 4.36 -23.09 -10.86
C GLY A 424 2.89 -22.94 -10.43
N SER A 425 2.07 -22.12 -11.11
CA SER A 425 0.62 -22.19 -10.96
C SER A 425 0.06 -23.21 -11.96
N GLY A 426 -0.73 -24.18 -11.50
CA GLY A 426 -1.38 -25.15 -12.40
C GLY A 426 -2.22 -24.43 -13.46
N ALA A 427 -2.30 -25.01 -14.67
CA ALA A 427 -3.09 -24.49 -15.79
C ALA A 427 -4.56 -24.23 -15.43
N ASP A 428 -5.05 -24.90 -14.39
CA ASP A 428 -6.39 -24.82 -13.80
C ASP A 428 -6.77 -23.44 -13.22
N ARG A 429 -5.80 -22.51 -13.12
CA ARG A 429 -6.02 -21.15 -12.59
C ARG A 429 -6.43 -20.12 -13.64
N VAL A 430 -6.27 -20.42 -14.92
CA VAL A 430 -6.56 -19.48 -16.01
C VAL A 430 -7.98 -19.76 -16.52
N ASN A 431 -8.87 -18.79 -16.34
CA ASN A 431 -10.25 -18.85 -16.86
C ASN A 431 -10.49 -17.74 -17.90
N HIS A 432 -11.61 -17.85 -18.61
CA HIS A 432 -12.02 -16.88 -19.63
C HIS A 432 -12.26 -15.46 -19.09
N HIS A 433 -12.70 -15.34 -17.85
CA HIS A 433 -12.89 -14.08 -17.17
C HIS A 433 -11.58 -13.30 -16.99
N LEU A 434 -10.44 -13.98 -16.76
CA LEU A 434 -9.15 -13.32 -16.67
C LEU A 434 -8.74 -12.70 -18.00
N TYR A 435 -9.04 -13.38 -19.11
CA TYR A 435 -8.85 -12.81 -20.45
C TYR A 435 -9.73 -11.58 -20.65
N ALA A 436 -11.03 -11.69 -20.35
CA ALA A 436 -11.98 -10.57 -20.41
C ALA A 436 -11.55 -9.35 -19.58
N LEU A 437 -11.10 -9.55 -18.33
CA LEU A 437 -10.59 -8.48 -17.47
C LEU A 437 -9.37 -7.80 -18.10
N SER A 438 -8.44 -8.59 -18.63
CA SER A 438 -7.23 -8.06 -19.27
C SER A 438 -7.53 -7.30 -20.57
N ASP A 439 -8.54 -7.75 -21.34
CA ASP A 439 -9.05 -7.05 -22.52
C ASP A 439 -9.61 -5.67 -22.15
N VAL A 440 -10.43 -5.60 -21.10
CA VAL A 440 -11.02 -4.33 -20.62
C VAL A 440 -9.93 -3.37 -20.16
N LEU A 441 -8.97 -3.84 -19.36
CA LEU A 441 -7.88 -3.01 -18.84
C LEU A 441 -6.96 -2.46 -19.94
N LEU A 442 -6.61 -3.29 -20.93
CA LEU A 442 -5.78 -2.84 -22.04
C LEU A 442 -6.54 -1.84 -22.94
N THR A 443 -7.84 -2.09 -23.17
CA THR A 443 -8.71 -1.15 -23.90
C THR A 443 -8.81 0.17 -23.15
N PHE A 444 -8.89 0.15 -21.81
CA PHE A 444 -8.89 1.35 -20.98
C PHE A 444 -7.59 2.14 -21.11
N CYS A 445 -6.42 1.49 -21.09
CA CYS A 445 -5.14 2.19 -21.23
C CYS A 445 -5.07 3.00 -22.54
N LEU A 446 -5.59 2.43 -23.64
CA LEU A 446 -5.66 3.14 -24.93
C LEU A 446 -6.69 4.28 -24.96
N TYR A 447 -7.76 4.15 -24.17
CA TYR A 447 -8.78 5.18 -24.08
C TYR A 447 -8.33 6.35 -23.22
N ALA A 448 -7.68 6.07 -22.09
CA ALA A 448 -7.19 7.07 -21.14
C ALA A 448 -6.25 8.09 -21.80
N ASP A 449 -5.38 7.65 -22.71
CA ASP A 449 -4.51 8.53 -23.50
C ASP A 449 -5.27 9.54 -24.38
N GLN A 450 -6.56 9.33 -24.63
CA GLN A 450 -7.41 10.18 -25.48
C GLN A 450 -8.45 10.99 -24.70
N ASP A 451 -8.64 10.71 -23.41
CA ASP A 451 -9.67 11.33 -22.58
C ASP A 451 -9.08 12.48 -21.75
N GLU A 452 -9.61 13.69 -21.95
CA GLU A 452 -9.16 14.90 -21.26
C GLU A 452 -9.36 14.84 -19.73
N GLU A 453 -10.40 14.14 -19.25
CA GLU A 453 -10.66 13.97 -17.81
C GLU A 453 -9.69 12.99 -17.15
N LEU A 454 -8.99 12.17 -17.95
CA LEU A 454 -7.99 11.21 -17.50
C LEU A 454 -6.55 11.68 -17.81
N ALA A 455 -6.38 12.96 -18.13
CA ALA A 455 -5.08 13.52 -18.49
C ALA A 455 -4.02 13.26 -17.41
N GLY A 456 -2.84 12.82 -17.84
CA GLY A 456 -1.71 12.48 -16.97
C GLY A 456 -1.70 11.03 -16.46
N LEU A 457 -2.77 10.26 -16.69
CA LEU A 457 -2.75 8.82 -16.49
C LEU A 457 -2.19 8.13 -17.73
N HIS A 458 -1.00 7.52 -17.61
CA HIS A 458 -0.34 6.83 -18.71
C HIS A 458 -0.23 5.33 -18.43
N GLY A 459 -0.81 4.53 -19.32
CA GLY A 459 -0.81 3.07 -19.22
C GLY A 459 -1.55 2.53 -17.98
N TYR A 460 -1.12 1.35 -17.54
CA TYR A 460 -1.68 0.64 -16.41
C TYR A 460 -0.96 0.99 -15.11
N VAL A 461 -1.68 1.06 -14.00
CA VAL A 461 -1.13 1.22 -12.65
C VAL A 461 -1.70 0.12 -11.76
N GLN A 462 -0.84 -0.50 -10.94
CA GLN A 462 -1.27 -1.60 -10.07
C GLN A 462 -2.36 -1.13 -9.12
N GLY A 463 -3.44 -1.90 -9.04
CA GLY A 463 -4.68 -1.54 -8.34
C GLY A 463 -5.85 -1.25 -9.28
N MET A 464 -5.60 -0.88 -10.54
CA MET A 464 -6.68 -0.69 -11.52
C MET A 464 -7.44 -1.99 -11.81
N SER A 465 -6.77 -3.15 -11.73
CA SER A 465 -7.43 -4.46 -11.81
C SER A 465 -8.40 -4.72 -10.67
N ASP A 466 -8.10 -4.26 -9.45
CA ASP A 466 -9.00 -4.36 -8.30
C ASP A 466 -10.31 -3.59 -8.55
N LEU A 467 -10.20 -2.40 -9.15
CA LEU A 467 -11.36 -1.59 -9.56
C LEU A 467 -12.13 -2.26 -10.70
N CYS A 468 -11.42 -2.75 -11.72
CA CYS A 468 -12.02 -3.41 -12.87
C CYS A 468 -12.82 -4.67 -12.48
N VAL A 469 -12.33 -5.47 -11.53
CA VAL A 469 -13.05 -6.66 -11.04
C VAL A 469 -14.40 -6.30 -10.41
N VAL A 470 -14.49 -5.17 -9.70
CA VAL A 470 -15.75 -4.71 -9.10
C VAL A 470 -16.77 -4.39 -10.19
N CYS A 471 -16.37 -3.61 -11.21
CA CYS A 471 -17.19 -3.31 -12.38
C CYS A 471 -17.58 -4.59 -13.14
N TYR A 472 -16.63 -5.50 -13.34
CA TYR A 472 -16.83 -6.69 -14.18
C TYR A 472 -17.88 -7.62 -13.61
N VAL A 473 -17.83 -7.86 -12.30
CA VAL A 473 -18.85 -8.69 -11.62
C VAL A 473 -20.19 -7.97 -11.51
N ALA A 474 -20.20 -6.66 -11.27
CA ALA A 474 -21.45 -5.89 -11.20
C ALA A 474 -22.18 -5.80 -12.55
N CYS A 475 -21.43 -5.85 -13.65
CA CYS A 475 -21.95 -5.87 -15.01
C CYS A 475 -22.15 -7.28 -15.57
N GLU A 476 -22.08 -8.32 -14.72
CA GLU A 476 -22.30 -9.73 -15.11
C GLU A 476 -21.42 -10.19 -16.30
N GLY A 477 -20.22 -9.63 -16.42
CA GLY A 477 -19.27 -9.98 -17.48
C GLY A 477 -19.46 -9.26 -18.82
N ASP A 478 -20.44 -8.35 -18.94
CA ASP A 478 -20.63 -7.50 -20.13
C ASP A 478 -19.41 -6.56 -20.31
N LEU A 479 -18.58 -6.81 -21.33
CA LEU A 479 -17.33 -6.08 -21.54
C LEU A 479 -17.54 -4.58 -21.84
N PRO A 480 -18.42 -4.17 -22.79
CA PRO A 480 -18.73 -2.76 -22.99
C PRO A 480 -19.19 -2.05 -21.71
N ARG A 481 -20.12 -2.65 -20.94
CA ARG A 481 -20.60 -2.05 -19.66
C ARG A 481 -19.48 -1.95 -18.64
N THR A 482 -18.72 -3.02 -18.47
CA THR A 482 -17.58 -3.06 -17.55
C THR A 482 -16.57 -1.97 -17.88
N PHE A 483 -16.20 -1.85 -19.16
CA PHE A 483 -15.26 -0.85 -19.64
C PHE A 483 -15.75 0.56 -19.31
N TRP A 484 -16.99 0.89 -19.65
CA TRP A 484 -17.50 2.24 -19.41
C TRP A 484 -17.71 2.54 -17.93
N CYS A 485 -18.11 1.55 -17.13
CA CYS A 485 -18.16 1.70 -15.67
C CYS A 485 -16.77 1.95 -15.10
N LEU A 486 -15.75 1.22 -15.57
CA LEU A 486 -14.36 1.46 -15.18
C LEU A 486 -13.90 2.88 -15.58
N VAL A 487 -14.25 3.37 -16.77
CA VAL A 487 -13.97 4.75 -17.19
C VAL A 487 -14.59 5.75 -16.21
N GLY A 488 -15.86 5.60 -15.86
CA GLY A 488 -16.53 6.48 -14.90
C GLY A 488 -15.91 6.42 -13.50
N VAL A 489 -15.46 5.25 -13.04
CA VAL A 489 -14.72 5.09 -11.79
C VAL A 489 -13.36 5.80 -11.85
N MET A 490 -12.64 5.64 -12.97
CA MET A 490 -11.32 6.23 -13.16
C MET A 490 -11.37 7.74 -13.39
N ARG A 491 -12.46 8.32 -13.89
CA ARG A 491 -12.61 9.78 -13.93
C ARG A 491 -12.65 10.40 -12.54
N ARG A 492 -13.17 9.66 -11.56
CA ARG A 492 -13.17 10.08 -10.14
C ARG A 492 -11.85 9.77 -9.44
N LEU A 493 -11.32 8.56 -9.62
CA LEU A 493 -10.16 8.08 -8.86
C LEU A 493 -8.83 8.22 -9.61
N GLY A 494 -8.83 8.62 -10.88
CA GLY A 494 -7.66 8.56 -11.78
C GLY A 494 -6.49 9.42 -11.34
N ALA A 495 -6.75 10.56 -10.70
CA ALA A 495 -5.72 11.41 -10.10
C ALA A 495 -4.86 10.67 -9.07
N ASN A 496 -5.39 9.62 -8.43
CA ASN A 496 -4.66 8.79 -7.48
C ASN A 496 -3.64 7.84 -8.14
N PHE A 497 -3.76 7.62 -9.44
CA PHE A 497 -2.92 6.72 -10.22
C PHE A 497 -1.87 7.48 -11.05
N VAL A 498 -1.86 8.82 -11.04
CA VAL A 498 -0.86 9.63 -11.74
C VAL A 498 0.52 9.41 -11.10
N HIS A 499 1.57 9.42 -11.93
CA HIS A 499 2.95 9.09 -11.51
C HIS A 499 3.48 9.98 -10.39
N ASP A 500 3.05 11.24 -10.33
CA ASP A 500 3.45 12.21 -9.31
C ASP A 500 2.75 12.02 -7.95
N GLN A 501 1.74 11.12 -7.90
CA GLN A 501 0.97 10.77 -6.71
C GLN A 501 0.30 11.96 -6.00
N THR A 502 0.11 13.07 -6.71
CA THR A 502 -0.46 14.29 -6.16
C THR A 502 -1.90 14.09 -5.70
N GLY A 503 -2.70 13.31 -6.42
CA GLY A 503 -4.05 12.92 -6.02
C GLY A 503 -4.08 12.19 -4.68
N MET A 504 -3.31 11.10 -4.56
CA MET A 504 -3.25 10.33 -3.30
C MET A 504 -2.81 11.17 -2.11
N ARG A 505 -1.84 12.07 -2.32
CA ARG A 505 -1.39 12.99 -1.26
C ARG A 505 -2.51 13.96 -0.86
N SER A 506 -3.26 14.48 -1.82
CA SER A 506 -4.39 15.39 -1.57
C SER A 506 -5.49 14.70 -0.77
N GLU A 507 -5.85 13.47 -1.13
CA GLU A 507 -6.84 12.67 -0.41
C GLU A 507 -6.43 12.39 1.04
N LEU A 508 -5.18 11.95 1.27
CA LEU A 508 -4.67 11.67 2.63
C LEU A 508 -4.57 12.94 3.48
N LEU A 509 -4.18 14.07 2.89
CA LEU A 509 -4.15 15.36 3.59
C LEU A 509 -5.57 15.83 3.96
N THR A 510 -6.54 15.58 3.07
CA THR A 510 -7.95 15.90 3.33
C THR A 510 -8.51 15.02 4.45
N LEU A 511 -8.20 13.71 4.45
CA LEU A 511 -8.55 12.80 5.55
C LEU A 511 -7.90 13.22 6.87
N GLN A 512 -6.64 13.67 6.85
CA GLN A 512 -5.95 14.20 8.01
C GLN A 512 -6.66 15.44 8.59
N ARG A 513 -7.12 16.35 7.73
CA ARG A 513 -7.90 17.54 8.14
C ARG A 513 -9.26 17.15 8.72
N LEU A 514 -9.95 16.18 8.13
CA LEU A 514 -11.19 15.63 8.65
C LEU A 514 -10.99 15.00 10.04
N LEU A 515 -9.89 14.27 10.26
CA LEU A 515 -9.52 13.73 11.57
C LEU A 515 -9.26 14.83 12.59
N ALA A 516 -8.51 15.87 12.23
CA ALA A 516 -8.22 16.99 13.12
C ALA A 516 -9.51 17.66 13.62
N GLU A 517 -10.49 17.80 12.72
CA GLU A 517 -11.75 18.45 13.02
C GLU A 517 -12.70 17.52 13.80
N LEU A 518 -13.03 16.36 13.25
CA LEU A 518 -14.10 15.50 13.77
C LEU A 518 -13.62 14.51 14.84
N CYS A 519 -12.33 14.17 14.88
CA CYS A 519 -11.73 13.17 15.78
C CYS A 519 -10.42 13.67 16.44
N PRO A 520 -10.45 14.79 17.20
CA PRO A 520 -9.24 15.45 17.68
C PRO A 520 -8.37 14.58 18.61
N SER A 521 -8.99 13.70 19.41
CA SER A 521 -8.25 12.77 20.29
C SER A 521 -7.40 11.77 19.50
N LEU A 522 -7.97 11.19 18.45
CA LEU A 522 -7.26 10.28 17.55
C LEU A 522 -6.18 11.03 16.76
N TYR A 523 -6.46 12.25 16.31
CA TYR A 523 -5.48 13.08 15.63
C TYR A 523 -4.24 13.35 16.49
N THR A 524 -4.42 13.79 17.75
CA THR A 524 -3.31 14.05 18.68
C THR A 524 -2.52 12.78 18.97
N TYR A 525 -3.19 11.64 19.13
CA TYR A 525 -2.52 10.35 19.29
C TYR A 525 -1.68 9.99 18.06
N LEU A 526 -2.25 10.07 16.85
CA LEU A 526 -1.54 9.78 15.60
C LEU A 526 -0.35 10.72 15.40
N GLN A 527 -0.43 11.96 15.86
CA GLN A 527 0.70 12.88 15.88
C GLN A 527 1.82 12.40 16.81
N ALA A 528 1.48 11.90 17.99
CA ALA A 528 2.45 11.41 18.97
C ALA A 528 3.18 10.13 18.51
N VAL A 529 2.54 9.30 17.69
CA VAL A 529 3.14 8.06 17.15
C VAL A 529 3.69 8.21 15.73
N ASP A 530 3.83 9.44 15.22
CA ASP A 530 4.31 9.73 13.85
C ASP A 530 3.47 9.06 12.74
N GLY A 531 2.17 8.89 12.98
CA GLY A 531 1.20 8.24 12.10
C GLY A 531 0.31 9.19 11.30
N LEU A 532 0.57 10.50 11.36
CA LEU A 532 -0.24 11.53 10.69
C LEU A 532 -0.15 11.53 9.16
N ASN A 533 0.80 10.78 8.60
CA ASN A 533 0.89 10.53 7.16
C ASN A 533 -0.23 9.60 6.64
N LEU A 534 -0.92 8.89 7.54
CA LEU A 534 -2.03 7.98 7.26
C LEU A 534 -1.74 6.92 6.20
N PHE A 535 -0.48 6.45 6.08
CA PHE A 535 -0.12 5.46 5.06
C PHE A 535 -0.86 4.12 5.22
N PHE A 536 -1.34 3.81 6.43
CA PHE A 536 -2.23 2.66 6.66
C PHE A 536 -3.59 2.79 5.96
N CYS A 537 -4.02 4.00 5.59
CA CYS A 537 -5.23 4.25 4.79
C CYS A 537 -4.96 4.31 3.27
N PHE A 538 -3.70 4.26 2.83
CA PHE A 538 -3.36 4.43 1.41
C PHE A 538 -4.10 3.42 0.54
N ARG A 539 -4.08 2.13 0.94
CA ARG A 539 -4.77 1.06 0.21
C ARG A 539 -6.28 1.26 0.16
N TRP A 540 -6.87 1.75 1.24
CA TRP A 540 -8.31 2.00 1.31
C TRP A 540 -8.76 2.95 0.21
N ILE A 541 -8.06 4.08 0.08
CA ILE A 541 -8.41 5.12 -0.88
C ILE A 541 -8.04 4.68 -2.31
N LEU A 542 -6.83 4.15 -2.51
CA LEU A 542 -6.34 3.82 -3.86
C LEU A 542 -7.24 2.80 -4.59
N VAL A 543 -7.67 1.73 -3.89
CA VAL A 543 -8.53 0.69 -4.49
C VAL A 543 -9.97 0.74 -3.97
N CYS A 544 -10.40 1.91 -3.46
CA CYS A 544 -11.75 2.17 -2.98
C CYS A 544 -12.31 1.01 -2.12
N PHE A 545 -11.54 0.64 -1.09
CA PHE A 545 -11.84 -0.40 -0.09
C PHE A 545 -12.00 -1.83 -0.62
N ARG A 546 -11.68 -2.12 -1.89
CA ARG A 546 -11.80 -3.47 -2.47
C ARG A 546 -11.10 -4.55 -1.64
N ARG A 547 -10.00 -4.20 -0.98
CA ARG A 547 -9.17 -5.13 -0.17
C ARG A 547 -9.63 -5.25 1.28
N GLU A 548 -10.66 -4.51 1.68
CA GLU A 548 -11.17 -4.46 3.06
C GLU A 548 -12.53 -5.12 3.24
N PHE A 549 -13.33 -5.23 2.17
CA PHE A 549 -14.66 -5.84 2.20
C PHE A 549 -14.82 -6.97 1.20
N GLU A 550 -15.80 -7.84 1.44
CA GLU A 550 -16.26 -8.81 0.45
C GLU A 550 -16.83 -8.10 -0.78
N LEU A 551 -16.82 -8.76 -1.94
CA LEU A 551 -17.14 -8.08 -3.20
C LEU A 551 -18.56 -7.48 -3.23
N SER A 552 -19.54 -8.19 -2.66
CA SER A 552 -20.92 -7.70 -2.52
C SER A 552 -21.01 -6.41 -1.70
N ASP A 553 -20.20 -6.32 -0.66
CA ASP A 553 -20.16 -5.19 0.26
C ASP A 553 -19.45 -4.00 -0.38
N VAL A 554 -18.36 -4.24 -1.13
CA VAL A 554 -17.69 -3.21 -1.93
C VAL A 554 -18.67 -2.63 -2.96
N GLN A 555 -19.47 -3.46 -3.62
CA GLN A 555 -20.48 -2.97 -4.57
C GLN A 555 -21.54 -2.11 -3.86
N ARG A 556 -22.03 -2.53 -2.68
CA ARG A 556 -22.96 -1.71 -1.87
C ARG A 556 -22.34 -0.39 -1.41
N LEU A 557 -21.05 -0.41 -1.08
CA LEU A 557 -20.28 0.77 -0.70
C LEU A 557 -20.15 1.74 -1.89
N TRP A 558 -19.87 1.22 -3.09
CA TRP A 558 -19.79 2.01 -4.33
C TRP A 558 -21.15 2.60 -4.72
N ASP A 559 -22.25 1.86 -4.54
CA ASP A 559 -23.61 2.39 -4.72
C ASP A 559 -23.77 3.71 -3.92
N ALA A 560 -23.31 3.74 -2.65
CA ALA A 560 -23.38 4.93 -1.80
C ALA A 560 -22.36 6.02 -2.17
N ILE A 561 -21.09 5.66 -2.40
CA ILE A 561 -20.02 6.63 -2.70
C ILE A 561 -20.34 7.48 -3.92
N TRP A 562 -20.85 6.86 -4.99
CA TRP A 562 -21.21 7.60 -6.19
C TRP A 562 -22.54 8.34 -6.03
N ALA A 563 -23.54 7.74 -5.39
CA ALA A 563 -24.83 8.41 -5.18
C ALA A 563 -24.69 9.69 -4.34
N ALA A 564 -23.78 9.70 -3.35
CA ALA A 564 -23.54 10.85 -2.47
C ALA A 564 -23.20 12.16 -3.23
N SER A 565 -22.60 12.07 -4.43
CA SER A 565 -22.17 13.22 -5.23
C SER A 565 -22.87 13.28 -6.59
N TRP A 566 -23.92 12.50 -6.83
CA TRP A 566 -24.45 12.29 -8.18
C TRP A 566 -25.33 13.44 -8.70
N SER A 567 -26.05 14.13 -7.82
CA SER A 567 -26.91 15.27 -8.17
C SER A 567 -26.15 16.58 -8.23
N ALA A 568 -26.48 17.45 -9.19
CA ALA A 568 -25.96 18.82 -9.20
C ALA A 568 -26.65 19.69 -8.12
N PRO A 569 -25.98 20.72 -7.59
CA PRO A 569 -26.57 21.66 -6.63
C PRO A 569 -27.85 22.36 -7.14
N SER A 570 -27.97 22.52 -8.47
CA SER A 570 -29.15 23.08 -9.13
C SER A 570 -30.39 22.18 -9.06
N ASP A 571 -30.21 20.87 -8.90
CA ASP A 571 -31.28 19.88 -8.94
C ASP A 571 -31.89 19.64 -7.54
N ALA A 572 -31.39 20.35 -6.54
CA ALA A 572 -31.70 20.17 -5.13
C ALA A 572 -32.85 21.06 -4.61
N VAL A 573 -33.67 21.63 -5.51
CA VAL A 573 -34.75 22.58 -5.16
C VAL A 573 -35.68 22.02 -4.07
N ASP A 574 -35.98 20.72 -4.13
CA ASP A 574 -36.88 20.04 -3.19
C ASP A 574 -36.13 19.26 -2.07
N SER A 575 -34.80 19.24 -2.10
CA SER A 575 -33.96 18.46 -1.17
C SER A 575 -32.68 19.22 -0.83
N PRO A 576 -32.74 20.22 0.08
CA PRO A 576 -31.65 21.17 0.34
C PRO A 576 -30.38 20.56 0.95
N GLN A 577 -30.37 19.26 1.19
CA GLN A 577 -29.27 18.49 1.80
C GLN A 577 -28.50 17.65 0.77
N TRP A 578 -28.85 17.72 -0.51
CA TRP A 578 -28.24 16.94 -1.58
C TRP A 578 -27.59 17.87 -2.63
N PRO A 579 -26.47 17.49 -3.28
CA PRO A 579 -25.67 16.27 -3.05
C PRO A 579 -25.17 16.17 -1.60
N LEU A 580 -24.94 14.95 -1.10
CA LEU A 580 -24.54 14.70 0.28
C LEU A 580 -23.13 15.24 0.56
N CYS A 581 -22.16 14.91 -0.30
CA CYS A 581 -20.79 15.43 -0.27
C CYS A 581 -20.04 14.99 -1.53
N HIS A 582 -18.91 15.64 -1.85
CA HIS A 582 -18.09 15.30 -3.02
C HIS A 582 -17.22 14.04 -2.82
N ASN A 583 -16.56 13.90 -1.67
CA ASN A 583 -15.59 12.83 -1.38
C ASN A 583 -16.09 11.88 -0.27
N PHE A 584 -17.19 11.18 -0.52
CA PHE A 584 -17.80 10.28 0.49
C PHE A 584 -16.85 9.15 0.93
N GLU A 585 -15.96 8.69 0.06
CA GLU A 585 -14.92 7.71 0.35
C GLU A 585 -14.01 8.12 1.54
N LEU A 586 -13.76 9.42 1.72
CA LEU A 586 -13.00 9.92 2.87
C LEU A 586 -13.80 9.85 4.17
N PHE A 587 -15.11 10.05 4.10
CA PHE A 587 -16.01 9.87 5.25
C PHE A 587 -16.15 8.39 5.63
N VAL A 588 -16.09 7.48 4.65
CA VAL A 588 -16.00 6.03 4.91
C VAL A 588 -14.70 5.70 5.64
N ALA A 589 -13.55 6.20 5.18
CA ALA A 589 -12.28 6.01 5.87
C ALA A 589 -12.32 6.58 7.31
N LEU A 590 -12.86 7.79 7.46
CA LEU A 590 -13.02 8.44 8.76
C LEU A 590 -13.94 7.64 9.70
N ALA A 591 -15.05 7.10 9.18
CA ALA A 591 -15.98 6.29 9.96
C ALA A 591 -15.30 5.03 10.52
N ILE A 592 -14.47 4.36 9.72
CA ILE A 592 -13.67 3.22 10.17
C ILE A 592 -12.71 3.68 11.27
N LEU A 593 -11.96 4.77 11.05
CA LEU A 593 -11.01 5.26 12.06
C LEU A 593 -11.68 5.68 13.37
N GLU A 594 -12.83 6.36 13.30
CA GLU A 594 -13.60 6.79 14.47
C GLU A 594 -14.12 5.58 15.27
N SER A 595 -14.70 4.57 14.60
CA SER A 595 -15.22 3.36 15.26
C SER A 595 -14.15 2.59 16.05
N HIS A 596 -12.89 2.74 15.65
CA HIS A 596 -11.75 2.08 16.26
C HIS A 596 -10.85 3.02 17.09
N ALA A 597 -11.21 4.30 17.22
CA ALA A 597 -10.38 5.32 17.84
C ALA A 597 -10.04 4.98 19.29
N ASP A 598 -11.02 4.52 20.06
CA ASP A 598 -10.83 4.15 21.47
C ASP A 598 -9.81 3.01 21.63
N VAL A 599 -9.87 2.00 20.77
CA VAL A 599 -8.95 0.87 20.81
C VAL A 599 -7.54 1.33 20.45
N ILE A 600 -7.43 2.10 19.36
CA ILE A 600 -6.16 2.62 18.85
C ILE A 600 -5.47 3.48 19.92
N VAL A 601 -6.17 4.46 20.49
CA VAL A 601 -5.60 5.41 21.45
C VAL A 601 -5.25 4.75 22.78
N ARG A 602 -6.08 3.82 23.28
CA ARG A 602 -5.87 3.22 24.61
C ARG A 602 -4.83 2.12 24.61
N HIS A 603 -4.78 1.31 23.55
CA HIS A 603 -4.05 0.05 23.55
C HIS A 603 -2.80 0.04 22.68
N LEU A 604 -2.77 0.83 21.60
CA LEU A 604 -1.65 0.81 20.65
C LEU A 604 -0.65 1.90 21.03
N ARG A 605 0.65 1.59 20.96
CA ARG A 605 1.74 2.48 21.40
C ARG A 605 2.66 2.93 20.28
N THR A 606 2.69 2.19 19.17
CA THR A 606 3.59 2.44 18.04
C THR A 606 2.82 2.48 16.72
N PHE A 607 3.40 3.14 15.72
CA PHE A 607 2.85 3.14 14.36
C PHE A 607 2.66 1.72 13.79
N ASP A 608 3.62 0.82 14.03
CA ASP A 608 3.56 -0.55 13.52
C ASP A 608 2.37 -1.34 14.10
N GLU A 609 2.03 -1.11 15.37
CA GLU A 609 0.85 -1.70 16.00
C GLU A 609 -0.45 -1.17 15.40
N VAL A 610 -0.51 0.14 15.11
CA VAL A 610 -1.64 0.77 14.41
C VAL A 610 -1.81 0.17 13.02
N LEU A 611 -0.71 0.09 12.26
CA LEU A 611 -0.69 -0.48 10.92
C LEU A 611 -1.18 -1.95 10.93
N GLN A 612 -0.66 -2.75 11.85
CA GLN A 612 -1.04 -4.16 11.99
C GLN A 612 -2.53 -4.30 12.37
N TYR A 613 -3.01 -3.48 13.30
CA TYR A 613 -4.40 -3.46 13.73
C TYR A 613 -5.35 -3.09 12.59
N ILE A 614 -5.07 -2.00 11.87
CA ILE A 614 -5.87 -1.54 10.73
C ILE A 614 -5.96 -2.64 9.66
N HIS A 615 -4.86 -3.32 9.35
CA HIS A 615 -4.88 -4.42 8.39
C HIS A 615 -5.71 -5.63 8.85
N SER A 616 -5.83 -5.82 10.16
CA SER A 616 -6.60 -6.92 10.75
C SER A 616 -8.10 -6.76 10.56
N LEU A 617 -8.57 -5.52 10.34
CA LEU A 617 -9.98 -5.19 10.15
C LEU A 617 -10.53 -5.69 8.81
N ALA A 618 -9.65 -5.97 7.84
CA ALA A 618 -10.06 -6.45 6.53
C ALA A 618 -10.96 -7.68 6.64
N TYR A 619 -12.13 -7.63 5.99
CA TYR A 619 -13.18 -8.65 5.97
C TYR A 619 -13.90 -8.88 7.31
N GLN A 620 -13.78 -7.95 8.26
CA GLN A 620 -14.43 -8.05 9.58
C GLN A 620 -15.44 -6.93 9.85
N MET A 621 -15.47 -5.90 9.01
CA MET A 621 -16.28 -4.71 9.21
C MET A 621 -17.65 -4.85 8.56
N ASP A 622 -18.69 -4.31 9.21
CA ASP A 622 -20.05 -4.26 8.65
C ASP A 622 -20.21 -3.02 7.77
N VAL A 623 -20.45 -3.24 6.47
CA VAL A 623 -20.59 -2.15 5.49
C VAL A 623 -21.75 -1.21 5.81
N HIS A 624 -22.86 -1.72 6.35
CA HIS A 624 -24.04 -0.90 6.62
C HIS A 624 -23.82 -0.01 7.84
N ALA A 625 -23.15 -0.50 8.88
CA ALA A 625 -22.78 0.28 10.06
C ALA A 625 -21.82 1.41 9.68
N ILE A 626 -20.81 1.11 8.86
CA ILE A 626 -19.87 2.12 8.35
C ILE A 626 -20.57 3.17 7.50
N LEU A 627 -21.47 2.77 6.59
CA LEU A 627 -22.24 3.71 5.77
C LEU A 627 -23.11 4.66 6.62
N ARG A 628 -23.79 4.14 7.64
CA ARG A 628 -24.57 4.96 8.58
C ARG A 628 -23.69 5.96 9.32
N ARG A 629 -22.54 5.52 9.81
CA ARG A 629 -21.58 6.39 10.53
C ARG A 629 -20.96 7.43 9.61
N ALA A 630 -20.55 7.06 8.40
CA ALA A 630 -20.00 7.97 7.39
C ALA A 630 -21.02 9.07 7.04
N GLU A 631 -22.30 8.71 6.85
CA GLU A 631 -23.38 9.67 6.64
C GLU A 631 -23.55 10.63 7.83
N ALA A 632 -23.55 10.10 9.07
CA ALA A 632 -23.64 10.93 10.27
C ALA A 632 -22.47 11.93 10.38
N LEU A 633 -21.26 11.51 10.01
CA LEU A 633 -20.07 12.36 10.00
C LEU A 633 -20.17 13.49 8.97
N VAL A 634 -20.79 13.27 7.81
CA VAL A 634 -21.07 14.33 6.84
C VAL A 634 -21.99 15.40 7.46
N TYR A 635 -23.07 14.98 8.10
CA TYR A 635 -24.00 15.92 8.76
C TYR A 635 -23.36 16.68 9.92
N ARG A 636 -22.52 16.00 10.70
CA ARG A 636 -21.75 16.62 11.78
C ARG A 636 -20.78 17.68 11.25
N LEU A 637 -20.09 17.40 10.13
CA LEU A 637 -19.24 18.39 9.49
C LEU A 637 -20.04 19.59 8.98
N ARG A 638 -21.19 19.35 8.31
CA ARG A 638 -22.08 20.42 7.84
C ARG A 638 -22.52 21.35 8.97
N GLY A 639 -22.84 20.79 10.14
CA GLY A 639 -23.19 21.60 11.32
C GLY A 639 -22.06 22.54 11.76
N ARG A 640 -20.80 22.11 11.62
CA ARG A 640 -19.63 22.93 11.95
C ARG A 640 -19.26 23.94 10.87
N THR A 641 -19.41 23.58 9.59
CA THR A 641 -19.04 24.44 8.47
C THR A 641 -20.11 25.46 8.08
N GLN A 642 -21.31 25.44 8.69
CA GLN A 642 -22.34 26.46 8.47
C GLN A 642 -21.89 27.85 8.94
N HIS A 643 -21.12 27.90 10.02
CA HIS A 643 -20.53 29.11 10.57
C HIS A 643 -19.05 28.84 10.90
N PRO A 644 -18.17 28.79 9.89
CA PRO A 644 -16.78 28.46 10.12
C PRO A 644 -16.14 29.52 11.03
N HIS A 645 -15.52 29.07 12.10
CA HIS A 645 -14.79 29.87 13.07
C HIS A 645 -13.28 29.75 12.86
N THR A 646 -12.83 28.79 12.05
CA THR A 646 -11.42 28.50 11.76
C THR A 646 -11.16 28.38 10.25
N GLU A 647 -9.92 28.65 9.83
CA GLU A 647 -9.49 28.43 8.43
C GLU A 647 -9.61 26.95 8.02
N LEU A 648 -9.48 26.03 8.98
CA LEU A 648 -9.65 24.60 8.76
C LEU A 648 -11.10 24.27 8.37
N GLU A 649 -12.08 24.76 9.13
CA GLU A 649 -13.51 24.60 8.82
C GLU A 649 -13.87 25.22 7.47
N GLU A 650 -13.32 26.40 7.15
CA GLU A 650 -13.52 27.03 5.84
C GLU A 650 -12.96 26.16 4.70
N SER A 651 -11.77 25.59 4.88
CA SER A 651 -11.16 24.69 3.88
C SER A 651 -11.94 23.38 3.68
N LEU A 652 -12.58 22.87 4.74
CA LEU A 652 -13.39 21.65 4.71
C LEU A 652 -14.82 21.89 4.21
N SER A 653 -15.25 23.14 4.22
CA SER A 653 -16.60 23.52 3.81
C SER A 653 -16.89 23.11 2.37
N ALA A 654 -15.90 23.20 1.47
CA ALA A 654 -16.02 22.77 0.07
C ALA A 654 -16.34 21.27 -0.11
N LEU A 655 -16.10 20.42 0.90
CA LEU A 655 -16.45 18.99 0.82
C LEU A 655 -17.95 18.73 0.99
N VAL A 656 -18.66 19.65 1.65
CA VAL A 656 -20.05 19.46 2.10
C VAL A 656 -21.01 20.62 1.76
N LEU A 657 -20.47 21.75 1.32
CA LEU A 657 -21.20 22.92 0.84
C LEU A 657 -21.52 22.82 -0.65
N ARG A 658 -22.55 23.58 -1.03
CA ARG A 658 -23.30 23.54 -2.29
C ARG A 658 -22.59 24.21 -3.46
#